data_AF-A0A1V4VCE4-F1
#
_entry.id   AF-A0A1V4VCE4-F1
#
_cell.length_a   1.000
_cell.length_b   1.000
_cell.length_c   1.000
_cell.angle_alpha   90.00
_cell.angle_beta   90.00
_cell.angle_gamma   90.00
#
_symmetry.space_group_name_H-M   'P 1'
#
loop_
_entity.id
_entity.type
_entity.pdbx_description
1 polymer ?
#
loop_
_entity_poly.entity_id
_entity_poly.type
_entity_poly.pdbx_seq_one_letter_code
_entity_poly.pdbx_strand_id
1 'polypeptide(L)'
;MVAQYEKDKENAYAGGLWAATYQNKTFTLYVVPLPGVDFTQSVHGNLQNYLNRIYSQAVVSWNVQVIKGFTGIDLGENGLDHAENELLSAYNPEMNSVISAFKAWQGSINSQAAYLFLVPRADGGLQGYMPFNRQFGFVVAPTGSDGNVDAAALARTVAHELGHGIFSLRHTFSEKNFVTLPQGKTDNLMDYPSTGSGLATATDATKLDKYQWDLIHDPQRVWFSWLEEEGEGEIGIYGVTWLGNVLFGLYPDEQEREIETRLELFNHIYQEYENYYNNSKIKDIYLSVDKYKNWSVRKASFQGIAKKVFKGLKTNDNTFNLWNEGIYFEDYKLEGKSYKIAIYSARKNIVLGETIRIKSFSQLRYNKSIKAGYTKNYGLISFYDTEGKMNMVIQIIGESSKKDVTQWLNYLGLILPSREQEKEDKDIIDKILEVILHDINKLNEIWGEKKEDQEESAIEIALTEMEEFLGNSYAYGGGDSRTSLDEKGTDEMDCSEFVARFLQKACGLEEVPSPFYTSLMLSSMQDGSFDSFLQHVKNSEKEDFKDIRPGDVFLWSRSSSDGHTGVVVSYDKETDKVTVIEAIGISGAAEESLSKDIEGYCQGCIRKSIYTRTGKALYKHAGWKGYFRAVTTK
;
A
#
# COMPACT_ATOMS: atom_id res chain seq x y z
N MET A 1 38.54 -11.16 -18.48
CA MET A 1 39.53 -12.16 -18.97
C MET A 1 40.84 -11.44 -19.25
N VAL A 2 42.00 -11.97 -18.83
CA VAL A 2 43.30 -11.28 -18.95
C VAL A 2 44.25 -12.11 -19.80
N ALA A 3 44.82 -11.50 -20.83
CA ALA A 3 45.82 -12.13 -21.67
C ALA A 3 47.20 -11.98 -21.01
N GLN A 4 47.87 -13.11 -20.77
CA GLN A 4 49.21 -13.17 -20.19
C GLN A 4 50.20 -13.65 -21.24
N TYR A 5 51.43 -13.15 -21.15
CA TYR A 5 52.58 -13.64 -21.91
C TYR A 5 53.82 -13.63 -21.01
N GLU A 6 54.79 -14.49 -21.31
CA GLU A 6 56.01 -14.57 -20.52
C GLU A 6 57.04 -13.55 -21.02
N LYS A 7 57.56 -12.71 -20.12
CA LYS A 7 58.64 -11.76 -20.41
C LYS A 7 59.70 -11.89 -19.33
N ASP A 8 60.94 -12.18 -19.74
CA ASP A 8 62.09 -12.34 -18.83
C ASP A 8 61.88 -13.39 -17.71
N LYS A 9 61.17 -14.49 -18.03
CA LYS A 9 60.77 -15.57 -17.09
C LYS A 9 59.80 -15.14 -15.98
N GLU A 10 59.16 -13.99 -16.15
CA GLU A 10 58.06 -13.54 -15.31
C GLU A 10 56.78 -13.42 -16.15
N ASN A 11 55.63 -13.70 -15.52
CA ASN A 11 54.33 -13.54 -16.18
C ASN A 11 54.03 -12.03 -16.32
N ALA A 12 53.95 -11.56 -17.56
CA ALA A 12 53.56 -10.20 -17.91
C ALA A 12 52.14 -10.18 -18.50
N TYR A 13 51.40 -9.09 -18.23
CA TYR A 13 50.04 -8.92 -18.75
C TYR A 13 50.08 -8.12 -20.07
N ALA A 14 49.50 -8.69 -21.15
CA ALA A 14 49.38 -8.00 -22.44
C ALA A 14 48.18 -7.04 -22.51
N GLY A 15 47.21 -7.24 -21.61
CA GLY A 15 45.97 -6.48 -21.53
C GLY A 15 44.83 -7.32 -20.94
N GLY A 16 43.77 -6.66 -20.49
CA GLY A 16 42.59 -7.32 -19.92
C GLY A 16 41.30 -6.75 -20.51
N LEU A 17 40.33 -7.62 -20.79
CA LEU A 17 38.96 -7.25 -21.08
C LEU A 17 38.13 -7.35 -19.80
N TRP A 18 37.59 -6.21 -19.37
CA TRP A 18 36.59 -6.10 -18.31
C TRP A 18 35.21 -6.14 -18.96
N ALA A 19 34.62 -7.32 -19.03
CA ALA A 19 33.25 -7.51 -19.49
C ALA A 19 32.34 -7.65 -18.27
N ALA A 20 31.24 -6.88 -18.24
CA ALA A 20 30.18 -7.12 -17.28
C ALA A 20 29.56 -8.50 -17.55
N THR A 21 29.48 -9.34 -16.54
CA THR A 21 28.90 -10.69 -16.62
C THR A 21 27.72 -10.79 -15.69
N TYR A 22 26.62 -11.37 -16.17
CA TYR A 22 25.41 -11.59 -15.37
C TYR A 22 25.15 -13.09 -15.25
N GLN A 23 24.57 -13.51 -14.12
CA GLN A 23 24.09 -14.88 -13.98
C GLN A 23 22.83 -15.08 -14.81
N ASN A 24 22.66 -16.23 -15.45
CA ASN A 24 21.41 -16.52 -16.13
C ASN A 24 20.28 -16.64 -15.09
N LYS A 25 19.18 -15.88 -15.29
CA LYS A 25 17.98 -15.96 -14.46
C LYS A 25 16.79 -16.41 -15.31
N THR A 26 15.94 -17.24 -14.71
CA THR A 26 14.67 -17.65 -15.31
C THR A 26 13.53 -17.23 -14.39
N PHE A 27 12.60 -16.44 -14.93
CA PHE A 27 11.38 -16.04 -14.24
C PHE A 27 10.18 -16.80 -14.79
N THR A 28 9.15 -16.97 -13.97
CA THR A 28 7.88 -17.58 -14.40
C THR A 28 6.84 -16.50 -14.60
N LEU A 29 6.15 -16.52 -15.75
CA LEU A 29 4.99 -15.69 -16.03
C LEU A 29 3.75 -16.60 -16.14
N TYR A 30 2.77 -16.39 -15.28
CA TYR A 30 1.44 -16.95 -15.40
C TYR A 30 0.52 -15.99 -16.16
N VAL A 31 0.06 -16.41 -17.33
CA VAL A 31 -0.93 -15.69 -18.12
C VAL A 31 -2.32 -16.22 -17.77
N VAL A 32 -3.22 -15.32 -17.38
CA VAL A 32 -4.59 -15.61 -16.97
C VAL A 32 -5.54 -14.95 -17.96
N PRO A 33 -5.93 -15.63 -19.06
CA PRO A 33 -6.91 -15.10 -20.00
C PRO A 33 -8.31 -15.10 -19.38
N LEU A 34 -8.92 -13.91 -19.27
CA LEU A 34 -10.31 -13.77 -18.85
C LEU A 34 -11.28 -14.14 -19.99
N PRO A 35 -12.56 -14.40 -19.67
CA PRO A 35 -13.57 -14.70 -20.68
C PRO A 35 -13.59 -13.67 -21.82
N GLY A 36 -13.64 -14.17 -23.06
CA GLY A 36 -13.60 -13.34 -24.27
C GLY A 36 -12.22 -13.14 -24.90
N VAL A 37 -11.14 -13.60 -24.27
CA VAL A 37 -9.78 -13.58 -24.85
C VAL A 37 -9.42 -14.94 -25.44
N ASP A 38 -9.19 -15.02 -26.75
CA ASP A 38 -8.72 -16.24 -27.42
C ASP A 38 -7.19 -16.40 -27.33
N PHE A 39 -6.72 -17.02 -26.25
CA PHE A 39 -5.31 -17.31 -26.03
C PHE A 39 -4.92 -18.71 -26.52
N THR A 40 -4.58 -18.81 -27.80
CA THR A 40 -4.20 -20.08 -28.45
C THR A 40 -2.78 -20.53 -28.10
N GLN A 41 -2.45 -21.80 -28.38
CA GLN A 41 -1.09 -22.33 -28.20
C GLN A 41 -0.04 -21.61 -29.06
N SER A 42 -0.44 -21.07 -30.21
CA SER A 42 0.43 -20.27 -31.08
C SER A 42 0.77 -18.93 -30.42
N VAL A 43 -0.23 -18.24 -29.85
CA VAL A 43 -0.02 -16.98 -29.11
C VAL A 43 0.90 -17.21 -27.91
N HIS A 44 0.68 -18.29 -27.17
CA HIS A 44 1.54 -18.71 -26.07
C HIS A 44 3.01 -18.89 -26.51
N GLY A 45 3.26 -19.69 -27.55
CA GLY A 45 4.61 -19.93 -28.05
C GLY A 45 5.30 -18.65 -28.53
N ASN A 46 4.57 -17.78 -29.23
CA ASN A 46 5.09 -16.49 -29.69
C ASN A 46 5.43 -15.55 -28.53
N LEU A 47 4.55 -15.44 -27.51
CA LEU A 47 4.79 -14.64 -26.32
C LEU A 47 6.09 -15.06 -25.62
N GLN A 48 6.26 -16.36 -25.36
CA GLN A 48 7.47 -16.86 -24.71
C GLN A 48 8.73 -16.59 -25.54
N ASN A 49 8.70 -16.90 -26.84
CA ASN A 49 9.85 -16.68 -27.72
C ASN A 49 10.25 -15.21 -27.75
N TYR A 50 9.27 -14.33 -27.76
CA TYR A 50 9.48 -12.89 -27.84
C TYR A 50 10.03 -12.30 -26.53
N LEU A 51 9.44 -12.66 -25.39
CA LEU A 51 9.95 -12.25 -24.07
C LEU A 51 11.41 -12.69 -23.90
N ASN A 52 11.72 -13.94 -24.26
CA ASN A 52 13.08 -14.46 -24.23
C ASN A 52 14.01 -13.72 -25.19
N ARG A 53 13.53 -13.31 -26.37
CA ARG A 53 14.32 -12.49 -27.30
C ARG A 53 14.68 -11.14 -26.70
N ILE A 54 13.74 -10.44 -26.06
CA ILE A 54 13.99 -9.14 -25.42
C ILE A 54 14.94 -9.31 -24.23
N TYR A 55 14.57 -10.14 -23.27
CA TYR A 55 15.25 -10.21 -21.97
C TYR A 55 16.58 -10.98 -22.03
N SER A 56 16.86 -11.74 -23.09
CA SER A 56 18.17 -12.34 -23.31
C SER A 56 19.30 -11.31 -23.47
N GLN A 57 18.98 -10.06 -23.85
CA GLN A 57 19.93 -8.93 -23.83
C GLN A 57 20.55 -8.76 -22.43
N ALA A 58 19.74 -8.98 -21.39
CA ALA A 58 20.16 -8.96 -19.99
C ALA A 58 20.43 -10.37 -19.44
N VAL A 59 20.63 -11.42 -20.26
CA VAL A 59 20.85 -12.81 -19.79
C VAL A 59 19.68 -13.32 -18.91
N VAL A 60 18.46 -12.92 -19.24
CA VAL A 60 17.23 -13.35 -18.54
C VAL A 60 16.32 -14.10 -19.50
N SER A 61 15.63 -15.11 -18.96
CA SER A 61 14.63 -15.91 -19.65
C SER A 61 13.30 -15.95 -18.89
N TRP A 62 12.22 -16.16 -19.62
CA TRP A 62 10.85 -16.31 -19.13
C TRP A 62 10.32 -17.70 -19.50
N ASN A 63 9.81 -18.39 -18.49
CA ASN A 63 8.97 -19.57 -18.61
C ASN A 63 7.50 -19.13 -18.53
N VAL A 64 6.79 -19.17 -19.66
CA VAL A 64 5.39 -18.75 -19.73
C VAL A 64 4.50 -19.95 -19.45
N GLN A 65 3.55 -19.78 -18.53
CA GLN A 65 2.54 -20.76 -18.18
C GLN A 65 1.15 -20.12 -18.31
N VAL A 66 0.15 -20.91 -18.66
CA VAL A 66 -1.22 -20.42 -18.85
C VAL A 66 -2.11 -21.05 -17.79
N ILE A 67 -2.83 -20.20 -17.06
CA ILE A 67 -3.84 -20.63 -16.09
C ILE A 67 -5.21 -20.42 -16.73
N LYS A 68 -5.89 -21.52 -17.07
CA LYS A 68 -7.22 -21.50 -17.68
C LYS A 68 -8.30 -21.80 -16.64
N GLY A 69 -9.51 -21.30 -16.88
CA GLY A 69 -10.70 -21.65 -16.10
C GLY A 69 -11.08 -20.63 -15.03
N PHE A 70 -10.24 -19.63 -14.76
CA PHE A 70 -10.64 -18.47 -13.97
C PHE A 70 -11.65 -17.62 -14.75
N THR A 71 -12.85 -17.44 -14.20
CA THR A 71 -13.93 -16.72 -14.87
C THR A 71 -13.90 -15.21 -14.62
N GLY A 72 -13.03 -14.72 -13.74
CA GLY A 72 -12.98 -13.31 -13.37
C GLY A 72 -14.17 -12.85 -12.54
N ILE A 73 -14.37 -11.54 -12.53
CA ILE A 73 -15.57 -10.84 -12.07
C ILE A 73 -16.30 -10.25 -13.28
N ASP A 74 -17.53 -9.77 -13.09
CA ASP A 74 -18.24 -9.03 -14.14
C ASP A 74 -17.60 -7.63 -14.30
N LEU A 75 -17.00 -7.38 -15.48
CA LEU A 75 -16.33 -6.13 -15.84
C LEU A 75 -17.27 -5.15 -16.58
N GLY A 76 -18.56 -5.46 -16.68
CA GLY A 76 -19.52 -4.60 -17.37
C GLY A 76 -19.29 -4.45 -18.88
N GLU A 77 -20.03 -3.52 -19.51
CA GLU A 77 -19.95 -3.29 -20.96
C GLU A 77 -18.70 -2.50 -21.40
N ASN A 78 -18.15 -1.68 -20.49
CA ASN A 78 -16.93 -0.88 -20.68
C ASN A 78 -15.63 -1.71 -20.55
N GLY A 79 -15.70 -2.93 -20.02
CA GLY A 79 -14.53 -3.76 -19.76
C GLY A 79 -13.77 -3.27 -18.53
N LEU A 80 -12.50 -3.69 -18.40
CA LEU A 80 -11.69 -3.31 -17.24
C LEU A 80 -11.63 -1.79 -17.10
N ASP A 81 -12.21 -1.28 -16.02
CA ASP A 81 -12.13 0.11 -15.61
C ASP A 81 -10.66 0.42 -15.29
N HIS A 82 -10.17 1.51 -15.85
CA HIS A 82 -8.85 2.07 -15.56
C HIS A 82 -8.95 3.43 -14.85
N ALA A 83 -10.16 3.88 -14.50
CA ALA A 83 -10.35 5.05 -13.68
C ALA A 83 -9.87 4.80 -12.24
N GLU A 84 -9.33 5.87 -11.65
CA GLU A 84 -8.94 6.06 -10.25
C GLU A 84 -8.20 4.92 -9.55
N ASN A 85 -6.88 5.02 -9.47
CA ASN A 85 -6.14 4.35 -8.41
C ASN A 85 -6.48 5.03 -7.07
N GLU A 86 -6.86 4.22 -6.07
CA GLU A 86 -6.94 4.71 -4.69
C GLU A 86 -5.53 5.08 -4.23
N LEU A 87 -5.44 6.13 -3.42
CA LEU A 87 -4.23 6.88 -3.12
C LEU A 87 -3.14 6.14 -2.32
N LEU A 88 -3.35 4.86 -1.99
CA LEU A 88 -2.34 3.94 -1.44
C LEU A 88 -2.38 2.56 -2.12
N SER A 89 -3.19 2.41 -3.16
CA SER A 89 -3.33 1.18 -3.91
C SER A 89 -2.62 1.32 -5.24
N ALA A 90 -1.73 0.38 -5.51
CA ALA A 90 -1.12 0.25 -6.81
C ALA A 90 -2.14 -0.19 -7.88
N TYR A 91 -3.36 -0.56 -7.51
CA TYR A 91 -4.42 -0.96 -8.43
C TYR A 91 -5.72 -0.24 -8.08
N ASN A 92 -6.56 0.03 -9.06
CA ASN A 92 -7.90 0.54 -8.79
C ASN A 92 -8.82 -0.55 -8.17
N PRO A 93 -10.02 -0.18 -7.68
CA PRO A 93 -10.93 -1.12 -7.02
C PRO A 93 -11.32 -2.33 -7.88
N GLU A 94 -11.51 -2.16 -9.19
CA GLU A 94 -11.90 -3.26 -10.06
C GLU A 94 -10.74 -4.24 -10.30
N MET A 95 -9.54 -3.74 -10.56
CA MET A 95 -8.32 -4.54 -10.63
C MET A 95 -8.05 -5.29 -9.32
N ASN A 96 -8.20 -4.63 -8.18
CA ASN A 96 -8.09 -5.28 -6.87
C ASN A 96 -9.14 -6.39 -6.68
N SER A 97 -10.34 -6.20 -7.21
CA SER A 97 -11.40 -7.20 -7.17
C SER A 97 -11.07 -8.41 -8.03
N VAL A 98 -10.51 -8.22 -9.23
CA VAL A 98 -10.00 -9.32 -10.07
C VAL A 98 -8.87 -10.07 -9.38
N ILE A 99 -7.87 -9.37 -8.84
CA ILE A 99 -6.73 -9.98 -8.13
C ILE A 99 -7.23 -10.79 -6.92
N SER A 100 -8.15 -10.23 -6.14
CA SER A 100 -8.70 -10.89 -4.95
C SER A 100 -9.50 -12.13 -5.32
N ALA A 101 -10.36 -12.03 -6.34
CA ALA A 101 -11.11 -13.16 -6.86
C ALA A 101 -10.18 -14.26 -7.40
N PHE A 102 -9.10 -13.88 -8.09
CA PHE A 102 -8.12 -14.82 -8.59
C PHE A 102 -7.37 -15.53 -7.46
N LYS A 103 -6.91 -14.79 -6.45
CA LYS A 103 -6.27 -15.35 -5.26
C LYS A 103 -7.17 -16.36 -4.56
N ALA A 104 -8.44 -16.01 -4.36
CA ALA A 104 -9.42 -16.90 -3.74
C ALA A 104 -9.68 -18.16 -4.58
N TRP A 105 -9.73 -18.02 -5.92
CA TRP A 105 -9.96 -19.15 -6.82
C TRP A 105 -8.74 -20.08 -6.96
N GLN A 106 -7.54 -19.52 -7.08
CA GLN A 106 -6.28 -20.25 -7.29
C GLN A 106 -5.80 -20.93 -5.99
N GLY A 107 -6.19 -20.41 -4.83
CA GLY A 107 -5.82 -20.90 -3.50
C GLY A 107 -4.43 -20.46 -3.05
N SER A 108 -3.40 -20.68 -3.88
CA SER A 108 -2.01 -20.29 -3.58
C SER A 108 -1.36 -19.52 -4.72
N ILE A 109 -0.63 -18.45 -4.39
CA ILE A 109 0.13 -17.62 -5.33
C ILE A 109 1.62 -17.87 -5.14
N ASN A 110 2.35 -18.11 -6.24
CA ASN A 110 3.80 -18.16 -6.25
C ASN A 110 4.36 -16.74 -6.15
N SER A 111 4.92 -16.39 -4.99
CA SER A 111 5.46 -15.06 -4.69
C SER A 111 6.64 -14.63 -5.57
N GLN A 112 7.25 -15.56 -6.33
CA GLN A 112 8.36 -15.32 -7.24
C GLN A 112 7.95 -15.26 -8.72
N ALA A 113 6.66 -15.44 -9.02
CA ALA A 113 6.14 -15.43 -10.39
C ALA A 113 5.39 -14.13 -10.69
N ALA A 114 5.41 -13.72 -11.95
CA ALA A 114 4.51 -12.69 -12.45
C ALA A 114 3.17 -13.31 -12.85
N TYR A 115 2.08 -12.57 -12.68
CA TYR A 115 0.72 -12.92 -13.04
C TYR A 115 0.15 -11.81 -13.90
N LEU A 116 -0.33 -12.17 -15.09
CA LEU A 116 -0.84 -11.20 -16.05
C LEU A 116 -2.25 -11.59 -16.48
N PHE A 117 -3.22 -10.76 -16.12
CA PHE A 117 -4.60 -10.91 -16.54
C PHE A 117 -4.76 -10.33 -17.94
N LEU A 118 -5.14 -11.18 -18.91
CA LEU A 118 -5.51 -10.71 -20.23
C LEU A 118 -7.00 -10.41 -20.25
N VAL A 119 -7.33 -9.14 -20.49
CA VAL A 119 -8.71 -8.67 -20.58
C VAL A 119 -9.09 -8.41 -22.03
N PRO A 120 -10.35 -8.65 -22.44
CA PRO A 120 -10.76 -8.44 -23.83
C PRO A 120 -10.86 -6.96 -24.20
N ARG A 121 -11.21 -6.10 -23.23
CA ARG A 121 -11.42 -4.66 -23.37
C ARG A 121 -11.12 -3.96 -22.05
N ALA A 122 -10.73 -2.69 -22.13
CA ALA A 122 -10.58 -1.78 -21.00
C ALA A 122 -11.00 -0.36 -21.42
N ASP A 123 -11.43 0.44 -20.45
CA ASP A 123 -11.77 1.85 -20.66
C ASP A 123 -10.49 2.74 -20.66
N GLY A 124 -10.63 4.00 -21.08
CA GLY A 124 -9.58 5.02 -20.95
C GLY A 124 -8.38 4.85 -21.90
N GLY A 125 -8.46 3.94 -22.88
CA GLY A 125 -7.37 3.69 -23.84
C GLY A 125 -6.21 2.87 -23.26
N LEU A 126 -6.43 2.19 -22.13
CA LEU A 126 -5.43 1.34 -21.50
C LEU A 126 -4.98 0.20 -22.44
N GLN A 127 -3.67 0.03 -22.61
CA GLN A 127 -3.10 -1.12 -23.33
C GLN A 127 -2.52 -2.16 -22.36
N GLY A 128 -1.88 -1.69 -21.29
CA GLY A 128 -1.30 -2.51 -20.24
C GLY A 128 -1.11 -1.69 -18.97
N TYR A 129 -1.16 -2.36 -17.83
CA TYR A 129 -0.89 -1.77 -16.53
C TYR A 129 -0.25 -2.81 -15.60
N MET A 130 0.96 -2.52 -15.15
CA MET A 130 1.61 -3.28 -14.09
C MET A 130 2.45 -2.33 -13.23
N PRO A 131 2.07 -2.11 -11.97
CA PRO A 131 2.75 -1.13 -11.13
C PRO A 131 4.13 -1.60 -10.71
N PHE A 132 5.05 -0.67 -10.43
CA PHE A 132 6.41 -1.02 -9.99
C PHE A 132 6.41 -1.92 -8.76
N ASN A 133 7.34 -2.87 -8.76
CA ASN A 133 7.55 -3.85 -7.69
C ASN A 133 6.33 -4.71 -7.38
N ARG A 134 5.43 -4.92 -8.35
CA ARG A 134 4.25 -5.78 -8.20
C ARG A 134 4.32 -7.01 -9.10
N GLN A 135 3.68 -8.08 -8.62
CA GLN A 135 3.61 -9.37 -9.32
C GLN A 135 2.36 -9.52 -10.20
N PHE A 136 1.35 -8.66 -10.07
CA PHE A 136 0.11 -8.73 -10.86
C PHE A 136 0.06 -7.61 -11.91
N GLY A 137 -0.39 -7.90 -13.12
CA GLY A 137 -0.59 -6.91 -14.17
C GLY A 137 -1.81 -7.21 -15.03
N PHE A 138 -2.27 -6.22 -15.76
CA PHE A 138 -3.43 -6.29 -16.65
C PHE A 138 -3.03 -5.85 -18.04
N VAL A 139 -3.39 -6.61 -19.06
CA VAL A 139 -3.10 -6.25 -20.45
C VAL A 139 -4.35 -6.49 -21.29
N VAL A 140 -4.72 -5.48 -22.08
CA VAL A 140 -5.79 -5.65 -23.07
C VAL A 140 -5.23 -6.48 -24.21
N ALA A 141 -5.86 -7.62 -24.50
CA ALA A 141 -5.42 -8.49 -25.58
C ALA A 141 -5.56 -7.77 -26.93
N PRO A 142 -4.47 -7.35 -27.60
CA PRO A 142 -4.57 -6.63 -28.86
C PRO A 142 -5.09 -7.59 -29.92
N THR A 143 -6.08 -7.15 -30.69
CA THR A 143 -6.71 -7.97 -31.73
C THR A 143 -6.24 -7.49 -33.11
N GLY A 144 -5.72 -8.42 -33.91
CA GLY A 144 -5.32 -8.17 -35.29
C GLY A 144 -6.52 -8.02 -36.23
N SER A 145 -6.24 -7.66 -37.48
CA SER A 145 -7.27 -7.46 -38.53
C SER A 145 -8.08 -8.73 -38.85
N ASP A 146 -7.59 -9.89 -38.44
CA ASP A 146 -8.22 -11.21 -38.60
C ASP A 146 -9.08 -11.62 -37.40
N GLY A 147 -9.23 -10.75 -36.40
CA GLY A 147 -10.03 -10.99 -35.20
C GLY A 147 -9.32 -11.87 -34.15
N ASN A 148 -8.07 -12.29 -34.39
CA ASN A 148 -7.28 -13.07 -33.44
C ASN A 148 -6.35 -12.16 -32.63
N VAL A 149 -5.85 -12.65 -31.49
CA VAL A 149 -4.86 -11.92 -30.70
C VAL A 149 -3.57 -11.71 -31.51
N ASP A 150 -3.15 -10.47 -31.67
CA ASP A 150 -1.86 -10.10 -32.23
C ASP A 150 -0.77 -10.43 -31.21
N ALA A 151 -0.19 -11.63 -31.34
CA ALA A 151 0.82 -12.13 -30.42
C ALA A 151 2.07 -11.25 -30.35
N ALA A 152 2.39 -10.52 -31.43
CA ALA A 152 3.55 -9.65 -31.48
C ALA A 152 3.32 -8.35 -30.70
N ALA A 153 2.19 -7.68 -30.91
CA ALA A 153 1.79 -6.51 -30.15
C ALA A 153 1.56 -6.85 -28.66
N LEU A 154 0.96 -8.02 -28.39
CA LEU A 154 0.76 -8.50 -27.03
C LEU A 154 2.11 -8.65 -26.33
N ALA A 155 3.05 -9.37 -26.95
CA ALA A 155 4.32 -9.68 -26.31
C ALA A 155 5.17 -8.44 -26.03
N ARG A 156 5.08 -7.40 -26.87
CA ARG A 156 5.72 -6.10 -26.62
C ARG A 156 5.10 -5.35 -25.43
N THR A 157 3.77 -5.38 -25.33
CA THR A 157 3.06 -4.76 -24.21
C THR A 157 3.38 -5.48 -22.90
N VAL A 158 3.28 -6.82 -22.90
CA VAL A 158 3.65 -7.65 -21.74
C VAL A 158 5.10 -7.43 -21.33
N ALA A 159 6.03 -7.34 -22.29
CA ALA A 159 7.43 -7.07 -21.98
C ALA A 159 7.61 -5.71 -21.28
N HIS A 160 6.89 -4.67 -21.70
CA HIS A 160 6.91 -3.34 -21.09
C HIS A 160 6.36 -3.36 -19.65
N GLU A 161 5.20 -3.97 -19.48
CA GLU A 161 4.56 -4.08 -18.16
C GLU A 161 5.39 -4.89 -17.18
N LEU A 162 6.01 -5.99 -17.62
CA LEU A 162 6.97 -6.74 -16.78
C LEU A 162 8.21 -5.92 -16.42
N GLY A 163 8.60 -5.01 -17.33
CA GLY A 163 9.66 -4.02 -17.10
C GLY A 163 9.33 -3.14 -15.90
N HIS A 164 8.10 -2.61 -15.82
CA HIS A 164 7.63 -1.88 -14.64
C HIS A 164 7.51 -2.80 -13.43
N GLY A 165 6.71 -3.86 -13.53
CA GLY A 165 6.34 -4.71 -12.40
C GLY A 165 7.49 -5.38 -11.68
N ILE A 166 8.16 -6.31 -12.35
CA ILE A 166 9.16 -7.17 -11.71
C ILE A 166 10.53 -6.49 -11.67
N PHE A 167 10.81 -5.57 -12.59
CA PHE A 167 12.14 -4.97 -12.77
C PHE A 167 12.23 -3.48 -12.43
N SER A 168 11.10 -2.82 -12.12
CA SER A 168 11.06 -1.41 -11.72
C SER A 168 11.72 -0.46 -12.72
N LEU A 169 11.63 -0.79 -14.01
CA LEU A 169 12.21 0.02 -15.09
C LEU A 169 11.32 1.23 -15.36
N ARG A 170 11.86 2.44 -15.31
CA ARG A 170 11.14 3.67 -15.66
C ARG A 170 11.07 3.88 -17.16
N HIS A 171 10.12 4.70 -17.59
CA HIS A 171 10.14 5.25 -18.95
C HIS A 171 11.42 6.03 -19.23
N THR A 172 11.91 5.96 -20.47
CA THR A 172 13.12 6.69 -20.89
C THR A 172 12.97 8.20 -20.76
N PHE A 173 11.75 8.73 -20.85
CA PHE A 173 11.43 10.15 -20.73
C PHE A 173 11.08 10.61 -19.31
N SER A 174 11.16 9.74 -18.30
CA SER A 174 10.99 10.15 -16.90
C SER A 174 12.12 11.08 -16.46
N GLU A 175 11.78 12.17 -15.77
CA GLU A 175 12.74 13.08 -15.12
C GLU A 175 13.50 12.41 -13.96
N LYS A 176 12.98 11.27 -13.46
CA LYS A 176 13.60 10.45 -12.42
C LYS A 176 14.45 9.31 -12.99
N ASN A 177 14.51 9.17 -14.31
CA ASN A 177 15.38 8.19 -14.94
C ASN A 177 16.84 8.62 -14.86
N PHE A 178 17.77 7.65 -14.84
CA PHE A 178 19.21 7.90 -14.87
C PHE A 178 19.62 8.73 -16.10
N VAL A 179 18.94 8.51 -17.24
CA VAL A 179 19.03 9.34 -18.43
C VAL A 179 17.62 9.65 -18.92
N THR A 180 17.25 10.93 -18.96
CA THR A 180 15.99 11.40 -19.52
C THR A 180 16.15 11.65 -21.02
N LEU A 181 15.41 10.89 -21.84
CA LEU A 181 15.40 10.96 -23.30
C LEU A 181 14.02 11.41 -23.79
N PRO A 182 13.91 12.07 -24.96
CA PRO A 182 12.59 12.48 -25.47
C PRO A 182 11.69 11.28 -25.80
N GLN A 183 10.42 11.36 -25.41
CA GLN A 183 9.42 10.34 -25.71
C GLN A 183 9.28 10.07 -27.22
N GLY A 184 9.18 8.79 -27.57
CA GLY A 184 8.99 8.30 -28.94
C GLY A 184 10.17 8.52 -29.85
N LYS A 185 11.37 8.75 -29.30
CA LYS A 185 12.61 8.98 -30.06
C LYS A 185 13.63 7.86 -29.90
N THR A 186 13.34 6.85 -29.10
CA THR A 186 14.27 5.76 -28.80
C THR A 186 13.70 4.42 -29.23
N ASP A 187 14.58 3.43 -29.42
CA ASP A 187 14.23 2.05 -29.63
C ASP A 187 14.23 1.24 -28.31
N ASN A 188 14.15 1.91 -27.16
CA ASN A 188 14.15 1.30 -25.84
C ASN A 188 12.78 0.69 -25.50
N LEU A 189 12.77 -0.46 -24.80
CA LEU A 189 11.57 -1.13 -24.32
C LEU A 189 10.65 -0.22 -23.51
N MET A 190 11.23 0.71 -22.75
CA MET A 190 10.51 1.63 -21.87
C MET A 190 10.18 2.96 -22.56
N ASP A 191 10.15 3.01 -23.88
CA ASP A 191 9.66 4.17 -24.64
C ASP A 191 8.28 3.87 -25.26
N TYR A 192 7.57 4.95 -25.59
CA TYR A 192 6.31 4.94 -26.33
C TYR A 192 6.61 5.29 -27.79
N PRO A 193 6.85 4.30 -28.67
CA PRO A 193 7.21 4.58 -30.05
C PRO A 193 6.08 5.33 -30.75
N SER A 194 6.43 6.36 -31.52
CA SER A 194 5.46 7.09 -32.34
C SER A 194 5.05 6.23 -33.54
N THR A 195 4.14 5.28 -33.36
CA THR A 195 3.57 4.52 -34.48
C THR A 195 2.29 5.20 -34.96
N GLY A 196 2.22 5.51 -36.26
CA GLY A 196 1.01 6.08 -36.88
C GLY A 196 -0.22 5.15 -36.87
N SER A 197 -0.08 3.94 -36.30
CA SER A 197 -1.11 2.91 -36.14
C SER A 197 -1.64 2.76 -34.70
N GLY A 198 -1.13 3.53 -33.73
CA GLY A 198 -1.62 3.51 -32.35
C GLY A 198 -1.23 2.28 -31.50
N LEU A 199 -0.54 1.30 -32.06
CA LEU A 199 0.07 0.18 -31.33
C LEU A 199 1.52 -0.04 -31.78
N ALA A 200 2.42 -0.26 -30.82
CA ALA A 200 3.80 -0.68 -31.04
C ALA A 200 3.84 -2.17 -31.36
N THR A 201 4.58 -2.60 -32.39
CA THR A 201 4.70 -4.02 -32.72
C THR A 201 5.92 -4.67 -32.08
N ALA A 202 5.99 -6.01 -32.13
CA ALA A 202 7.12 -6.80 -31.66
C ALA A 202 8.51 -6.36 -32.19
N THR A 203 8.59 -5.62 -33.29
CA THR A 203 9.89 -5.20 -33.83
C THR A 203 10.29 -3.79 -33.39
N ASP A 204 9.40 -3.06 -32.73
CA ASP A 204 9.58 -1.66 -32.40
C ASP A 204 9.93 -1.50 -30.91
N ALA A 205 10.92 -0.65 -30.65
CA ALA A 205 11.28 -0.23 -29.30
C ALA A 205 11.50 -1.42 -28.33
N THR A 206 12.48 -2.30 -28.59
CA THR A 206 12.71 -3.55 -27.84
C THR A 206 14.07 -3.64 -27.15
N LYS A 207 14.88 -2.59 -27.26
CA LYS A 207 16.22 -2.56 -26.69
C LYS A 207 16.18 -2.35 -25.19
N LEU A 208 17.12 -2.98 -24.52
CA LEU A 208 17.41 -2.73 -23.11
C LEU A 208 18.82 -2.16 -23.02
N ASP A 209 18.94 -1.02 -22.36
CA ASP A 209 20.22 -0.39 -22.06
C ASP A 209 20.91 -1.10 -20.91
N LYS A 210 22.24 -0.96 -20.84
CA LYS A 210 23.05 -1.66 -19.83
C LYS A 210 22.59 -1.38 -18.39
N TYR A 211 22.17 -0.16 -18.07
CA TYR A 211 21.70 0.17 -16.73
C TYR A 211 20.37 -0.53 -16.39
N GLN A 212 19.54 -0.81 -17.40
CA GLN A 212 18.32 -1.61 -17.21
C GLN A 212 18.67 -3.08 -17.01
N TRP A 213 19.78 -3.58 -17.57
CA TRP A 213 20.25 -4.93 -17.26
C TRP A 213 20.64 -5.06 -15.79
N ASP A 214 21.25 -4.02 -15.21
CA ASP A 214 21.53 -3.98 -13.77
C ASP A 214 20.23 -4.08 -12.96
N LEU A 215 19.22 -3.27 -13.30
CA LEU A 215 17.91 -3.28 -12.62
C LEU A 215 17.14 -4.60 -12.82
N ILE A 216 17.25 -5.24 -13.98
CA ILE A 216 16.65 -6.56 -14.22
C ILE A 216 17.29 -7.63 -13.32
N HIS A 217 18.59 -7.51 -13.04
CA HIS A 217 19.29 -8.43 -12.15
C HIS A 217 19.14 -8.07 -10.67
N ASP A 218 18.95 -6.80 -10.36
CA ASP A 218 18.80 -6.29 -9.00
C ASP A 218 17.77 -5.15 -8.98
N PRO A 219 16.46 -5.48 -9.01
CA PRO A 219 15.40 -4.47 -9.08
C PRO A 219 15.41 -3.57 -7.86
N GLN A 220 15.46 -2.26 -8.09
CA GLN A 220 15.38 -1.30 -6.99
C GLN A 220 13.95 -1.25 -6.43
N ARG A 221 13.84 -1.14 -5.10
CA ARG A 221 12.55 -0.92 -4.46
C ARG A 221 12.09 0.50 -4.72
N VAL A 222 10.99 0.63 -5.48
CA VAL A 222 10.32 1.92 -5.68
C VAL A 222 9.25 2.07 -4.60
N TRP A 223 9.54 2.94 -3.63
CA TRP A 223 8.62 3.27 -2.55
C TRP A 223 7.57 4.26 -3.06
N PHE A 224 6.30 4.04 -2.71
CA PHE A 224 5.17 4.83 -3.20
C PHE A 224 5.03 4.82 -4.74
N SER A 225 5.19 3.65 -5.37
CA SER A 225 5.14 3.48 -6.82
C SER A 225 3.93 4.11 -7.50
N TRP A 226 2.76 4.06 -6.84
CA TRP A 226 1.54 4.72 -7.31
C TRP A 226 1.64 6.25 -7.40
N LEU A 227 2.43 6.92 -6.54
CA LEU A 227 2.68 8.38 -6.61
C LEU A 227 3.68 8.75 -7.71
N GLU A 228 4.54 7.81 -8.10
CA GLU A 228 5.51 8.03 -9.16
C GLU A 228 4.89 7.79 -10.54
N GLU A 229 4.01 6.80 -10.65
CA GLU A 229 3.25 6.47 -11.87
C GLU A 229 2.24 7.56 -12.25
N GLU A 230 1.54 8.19 -11.28
CA GLU A 230 0.66 9.35 -11.51
C GLU A 230 1.37 10.54 -12.20
N GLY A 231 2.69 10.63 -12.08
CA GLY A 231 3.52 11.67 -12.72
C GLY A 231 4.29 11.21 -13.97
N GLU A 232 4.37 9.91 -14.22
CA GLU A 232 5.10 9.31 -15.35
C GLU A 232 4.17 8.85 -16.49
N GLY A 233 2.87 8.67 -16.21
CA GLY A 233 1.81 8.48 -17.21
C GLY A 233 0.64 9.43 -16.97
N GLU A 234 0.52 10.50 -17.76
CA GLU A 234 -0.68 11.35 -17.75
C GLU A 234 -1.89 10.55 -18.27
N ILE A 235 -2.71 10.01 -17.34
CA ILE A 235 -4.11 9.61 -17.59
C ILE A 235 -4.98 10.11 -16.42
N GLY A 236 -6.05 10.82 -16.76
CA GLY A 236 -6.69 11.83 -15.91
C GLY A 236 -7.59 11.34 -14.77
N ILE A 237 -7.48 12.04 -13.64
CA ILE A 237 -8.36 11.96 -12.46
C ILE A 237 -9.84 12.23 -12.86
N TYR A 238 -10.78 11.32 -12.55
CA TYR A 238 -12.21 11.47 -12.84
C TYR A 238 -13.08 11.89 -11.64
N GLY A 239 -12.49 12.12 -10.45
CA GLY A 239 -13.15 12.56 -9.22
C GLY A 239 -12.30 13.54 -8.39
N VAL A 240 -12.52 13.61 -7.07
CA VAL A 240 -11.75 14.49 -6.17
C VAL A 240 -10.77 13.68 -5.34
N THR A 241 -9.49 13.95 -5.50
CA THR A 241 -8.45 13.44 -4.59
C THR A 241 -8.36 14.32 -3.36
N TRP A 242 -8.75 13.80 -2.19
CA TRP A 242 -8.75 14.53 -0.92
C TRP A 242 -7.38 14.52 -0.23
N LEU A 243 -6.82 15.71 0.02
CA LEU A 243 -5.50 15.89 0.62
C LEU A 243 -5.37 15.26 2.02
N GLY A 244 -6.47 15.22 2.80
CA GLY A 244 -6.50 14.58 4.11
C GLY A 244 -6.44 13.05 4.02
N ASN A 245 -6.94 12.48 2.93
CA ASN A 245 -6.91 11.03 2.68
C ASN A 245 -5.60 10.61 2.01
N VAL A 246 -4.91 11.55 1.32
CA VAL A 246 -3.44 11.74 1.32
C VAL A 246 -2.63 10.54 1.81
N LEU A 247 -2.47 10.58 3.12
CA LEU A 247 -1.52 9.79 3.89
C LEU A 247 -2.11 8.45 4.38
N PHE A 248 -3.39 8.18 4.14
CA PHE A 248 -4.11 7.09 4.81
C PHE A 248 -4.91 6.17 3.89
N GLY A 249 -5.14 6.54 2.62
CA GLY A 249 -5.81 5.68 1.63
C GLY A 249 -7.23 5.30 2.03
N LEU A 250 -7.99 6.28 2.54
CA LEU A 250 -9.32 6.04 3.10
C LEU A 250 -10.43 6.64 2.25
N TYR A 251 -11.61 6.02 2.37
CA TYR A 251 -12.83 6.49 1.74
C TYR A 251 -13.19 7.93 2.15
N PRO A 252 -13.76 8.72 1.23
CA PRO A 252 -14.29 10.05 1.54
C PRO A 252 -15.24 10.02 2.74
N ASP A 253 -15.12 10.97 3.65
CA ASP A 253 -16.07 11.12 4.75
C ASP A 253 -17.37 11.84 4.33
N GLU A 254 -18.24 12.16 5.28
CA GLU A 254 -19.53 12.80 4.99
C GLU A 254 -19.38 14.17 4.32
N GLN A 255 -18.45 15.00 4.81
CA GLN A 255 -18.15 16.32 4.26
C GLN A 255 -17.59 16.22 2.84
N GLU A 256 -16.70 15.26 2.62
CA GLU A 256 -16.04 15.03 1.34
C GLU A 256 -17.04 14.52 0.29
N ARG A 257 -17.90 13.55 0.65
CA ARG A 257 -19.01 13.11 -0.20
C ARG A 257 -19.99 14.22 -0.53
N GLU A 258 -20.27 15.14 0.42
CA GLU A 258 -21.11 16.31 0.14
C GLU A 258 -20.55 17.12 -1.04
N ILE A 259 -19.23 17.28 -1.13
CA ILE A 259 -18.59 18.03 -2.22
C ILE A 259 -18.60 17.22 -3.52
N GLU A 260 -18.35 15.92 -3.46
CA GLU A 260 -18.38 15.05 -4.65
C GLU A 260 -19.75 15.04 -5.34
N THR A 261 -20.85 15.05 -4.58
CA THR A 261 -22.21 15.17 -5.14
C THR A 261 -22.48 16.51 -5.86
N ARG A 262 -21.58 17.48 -5.72
CA ARG A 262 -21.62 18.82 -6.34
C ARG A 262 -20.59 18.98 -7.47
N LEU A 263 -19.89 17.92 -7.89
CA LEU A 263 -18.90 18.00 -8.99
C LEU A 263 -19.44 18.61 -10.29
N GLU A 264 -20.70 18.34 -10.64
CA GLU A 264 -21.37 18.94 -11.80
C GLU A 264 -21.35 20.48 -11.74
N LEU A 265 -21.57 21.08 -10.56
CA LEU A 265 -21.50 22.53 -10.35
C LEU A 265 -20.09 23.06 -10.63
N PHE A 266 -19.07 22.43 -10.05
CA PHE A 266 -17.68 22.88 -10.16
C PHE A 266 -17.12 22.67 -11.57
N ASN A 267 -17.47 21.55 -12.22
CA ASN A 267 -17.10 21.26 -13.60
C ASN A 267 -17.74 22.25 -14.57
N HIS A 268 -19.02 22.58 -14.39
CA HIS A 268 -19.71 23.57 -15.21
C HIS A 268 -19.03 24.94 -15.13
N ILE A 269 -18.72 25.40 -13.90
CA ILE A 269 -18.02 26.69 -13.73
C ILE A 269 -16.61 26.66 -14.31
N TYR A 270 -15.87 25.55 -14.16
CA TYR A 270 -14.55 25.42 -14.77
C TYR A 270 -14.63 25.55 -16.30
N GLN A 271 -15.55 24.84 -16.94
CA GLN A 271 -15.74 24.84 -18.39
C GLN A 271 -16.20 26.21 -18.92
N GLU A 272 -17.11 26.86 -18.20
CA GLU A 272 -17.75 28.12 -18.62
C GLU A 272 -17.17 29.37 -17.93
N TYR A 273 -15.99 29.26 -17.28
CA TYR A 273 -15.45 30.33 -16.45
C TYR A 273 -15.39 31.67 -17.20
N GLU A 274 -14.79 31.68 -18.39
CA GLU A 274 -14.65 32.92 -19.19
C GLU A 274 -15.98 33.54 -19.59
N ASN A 275 -16.97 32.70 -19.90
CA ASN A 275 -18.29 33.13 -20.30
C ASN A 275 -18.99 33.84 -19.13
N TYR A 276 -19.04 33.18 -17.95
CA TYR A 276 -19.61 33.78 -16.76
C TYR A 276 -18.81 34.97 -16.24
N TYR A 277 -17.49 34.92 -16.31
CA TYR A 277 -16.61 36.00 -15.86
C TYR A 277 -16.87 37.29 -16.64
N ASN A 278 -16.91 37.22 -17.97
CA ASN A 278 -17.12 38.42 -18.77
C ASN A 278 -18.54 38.96 -18.65
N ASN A 279 -19.55 38.09 -18.60
CA ASN A 279 -20.95 38.51 -18.52
C ASN A 279 -21.35 39.04 -17.14
N SER A 280 -20.72 38.54 -16.07
CA SER A 280 -21.03 38.98 -14.71
C SER A 280 -20.52 40.38 -14.37
N LYS A 281 -19.64 40.99 -15.20
CA LYS A 281 -19.13 42.36 -15.00
C LYS A 281 -20.23 43.41 -14.89
N ILE A 282 -21.36 43.20 -15.57
CA ILE A 282 -22.44 44.18 -15.67
C ILE A 282 -23.67 43.85 -14.83
N LYS A 283 -23.94 42.56 -14.56
CA LYS A 283 -25.12 42.06 -13.84
C LYS A 283 -24.86 40.67 -13.24
N ASP A 284 -25.71 40.23 -12.31
CA ASP A 284 -25.68 38.85 -11.83
C ASP A 284 -26.12 37.89 -12.95
N ILE A 285 -25.46 36.73 -13.06
CA ILE A 285 -25.74 35.71 -14.08
C ILE A 285 -26.08 34.40 -13.38
N TYR A 286 -27.29 33.89 -13.58
CA TYR A 286 -27.73 32.60 -13.06
C TYR A 286 -27.16 31.44 -13.89
N LEU A 287 -26.93 30.29 -13.25
CA LEU A 287 -26.39 29.12 -13.93
C LEU A 287 -27.43 28.47 -14.85
N SER A 288 -26.95 27.88 -15.94
CA SER A 288 -27.77 27.14 -16.91
C SER A 288 -27.96 25.66 -16.54
N VAL A 289 -27.41 25.22 -15.40
CA VAL A 289 -27.53 23.84 -14.93
C VAL A 289 -28.80 23.68 -14.11
N ASP A 290 -29.72 22.82 -14.54
CA ASP A 290 -31.06 22.70 -13.95
C ASP A 290 -31.03 22.44 -12.43
N LYS A 291 -30.12 21.57 -11.98
CA LYS A 291 -29.91 21.24 -10.56
C LYS A 291 -29.44 22.45 -9.74
N TYR A 292 -28.74 23.41 -10.35
CA TYR A 292 -28.15 24.58 -9.70
C TYR A 292 -28.68 25.91 -10.25
N LYS A 293 -29.89 25.94 -10.84
CA LYS A 293 -30.47 27.14 -11.48
C LYS A 293 -30.64 28.36 -10.55
N ASN A 294 -30.68 28.13 -9.24
CA ASN A 294 -30.75 29.21 -8.24
C ASN A 294 -29.38 29.83 -7.94
N TRP A 295 -28.29 29.15 -8.30
CA TRP A 295 -26.94 29.67 -8.15
C TRP A 295 -26.67 30.76 -9.18
N SER A 296 -25.90 31.78 -8.78
CA SER A 296 -25.53 32.88 -9.68
C SER A 296 -24.12 33.37 -9.47
N VAL A 297 -23.42 33.61 -10.58
CA VAL A 297 -22.17 34.37 -10.62
C VAL A 297 -22.50 35.84 -10.42
N ARG A 298 -21.98 36.40 -9.34
CA ARG A 298 -22.38 37.72 -8.84
C ARG A 298 -21.60 38.82 -9.52
N LYS A 299 -22.25 39.93 -9.86
CA LYS A 299 -21.61 41.19 -10.26
C LYS A 299 -20.64 41.69 -9.21
N ALA A 300 -20.93 41.42 -7.94
CA ALA A 300 -20.07 41.76 -6.83
C ALA A 300 -18.67 41.10 -6.90
N SER A 301 -18.43 40.10 -7.76
CA SER A 301 -17.09 39.56 -8.06
C SER A 301 -16.07 40.67 -8.32
N PHE A 302 -16.47 41.69 -9.08
CA PHE A 302 -15.62 42.80 -9.50
C PHE A 302 -15.51 43.94 -8.45
N GLN A 303 -15.99 43.69 -7.24
CA GLN A 303 -15.83 44.58 -6.08
C GLN A 303 -14.75 44.08 -5.10
N GLY A 304 -13.92 43.12 -5.55
CA GLY A 304 -12.84 42.53 -4.75
C GLY A 304 -13.35 41.65 -3.61
N ILE A 305 -14.52 41.01 -3.77
CA ILE A 305 -15.10 40.13 -2.73
C ILE A 305 -14.18 38.96 -2.45
N ALA A 306 -13.63 38.30 -3.48
CA ALA A 306 -12.69 37.20 -3.28
C ALA A 306 -11.41 37.65 -2.54
N LYS A 307 -10.84 38.81 -2.91
CA LYS A 307 -9.73 39.42 -2.18
C LYS A 307 -10.04 39.71 -0.71
N LYS A 308 -11.27 40.12 -0.39
CA LYS A 308 -11.72 40.29 1.01
C LYS A 308 -11.78 38.96 1.74
N VAL A 309 -12.29 37.90 1.10
CA VAL A 309 -12.27 36.53 1.66
C VAL A 309 -10.84 36.10 1.94
N PHE A 310 -9.92 36.24 0.98
CA PHE A 310 -8.51 35.88 1.18
C PHE A 310 -7.86 36.68 2.32
N LYS A 311 -8.15 37.99 2.40
CA LYS A 311 -7.64 38.83 3.49
C LYS A 311 -8.18 38.37 4.84
N GLY A 312 -9.48 38.09 4.95
CA GLY A 312 -10.09 37.61 6.18
C GLY A 312 -9.49 36.28 6.63
N LEU A 313 -9.40 35.29 5.74
CA LEU A 313 -8.75 34.00 6.01
C LEU A 313 -7.29 34.19 6.47
N LYS A 314 -6.52 35.09 5.85
CA LYS A 314 -5.12 35.36 6.27
C LYS A 314 -5.01 36.07 7.62
N THR A 315 -5.98 36.91 7.96
CA THR A 315 -5.97 37.74 9.19
C THR A 315 -6.82 37.17 10.33
N ASN A 316 -7.42 35.99 10.12
CA ASN A 316 -8.36 35.34 11.02
C ASN A 316 -9.67 36.12 11.24
N ASP A 317 -10.01 37.03 10.33
CA ASP A 317 -11.31 37.68 10.26
C ASP A 317 -12.23 36.81 9.40
N ASN A 318 -12.78 35.77 10.02
CA ASN A 318 -13.47 34.66 9.38
C ASN A 318 -14.98 34.91 9.15
N THR A 319 -15.38 36.19 9.04
CA THR A 319 -16.78 36.58 8.80
C THR A 319 -16.94 37.21 7.43
N PHE A 320 -17.83 36.65 6.60
CA PHE A 320 -18.03 37.08 5.22
C PHE A 320 -19.50 37.30 4.88
N ASN A 321 -19.84 38.51 4.48
CA ASN A 321 -21.19 38.83 3.97
C ASN A 321 -21.30 38.45 2.49
N LEU A 322 -21.65 37.19 2.25
CA LEU A 322 -21.86 36.61 0.92
C LEU A 322 -23.36 36.37 0.66
N TRP A 323 -23.69 36.12 -0.60
CA TRP A 323 -25.03 35.82 -1.07
C TRP A 323 -25.31 34.30 -0.98
N ASN A 324 -26.54 33.94 -0.62
CA ASN A 324 -26.98 32.54 -0.62
C ASN A 324 -26.96 31.99 -2.06
N GLU A 325 -26.23 30.89 -2.29
CA GLU A 325 -26.02 30.32 -3.64
C GLU A 325 -25.30 31.31 -4.58
N GLY A 326 -24.40 32.12 -4.03
CA GLY A 326 -23.59 33.09 -4.77
C GLY A 326 -22.24 32.52 -5.19
N ILE A 327 -21.77 32.87 -6.39
CA ILE A 327 -20.44 32.55 -6.91
C ILE A 327 -19.68 33.85 -7.20
N TYR A 328 -18.45 33.97 -6.70
CA TYR A 328 -17.62 35.16 -6.83
C TYR A 328 -16.32 34.83 -7.52
N PHE A 329 -16.07 35.48 -8.66
CA PHE A 329 -14.86 35.26 -9.45
C PHE A 329 -13.74 36.25 -9.15
N GLU A 330 -12.51 35.81 -9.38
CA GLU A 330 -11.32 36.65 -9.30
C GLU A 330 -10.19 36.05 -10.13
N ASP A 331 -9.59 36.87 -10.99
CA ASP A 331 -8.31 36.54 -11.61
C ASP A 331 -7.21 37.05 -10.68
N TYR A 332 -6.50 36.10 -10.06
CA TYR A 332 -5.55 36.39 -9.00
C TYR A 332 -4.13 36.02 -9.42
N LYS A 333 -3.16 36.92 -9.19
CA LYS A 333 -1.75 36.63 -9.43
C LYS A 333 -1.05 36.34 -8.11
N LEU A 334 -0.53 35.12 -7.96
CA LEU A 334 0.23 34.66 -6.80
C LEU A 334 1.62 34.25 -7.28
N GLU A 335 2.66 34.88 -6.74
CA GLU A 335 4.07 34.55 -7.03
C GLU A 335 4.42 34.50 -8.53
N GLY A 336 3.81 35.37 -9.33
CA GLY A 336 4.05 35.41 -10.78
C GLY A 336 3.12 34.51 -11.60
N LYS A 337 2.42 33.56 -10.97
CA LYS A 337 1.44 32.66 -11.60
C LYS A 337 0.03 33.25 -11.56
N SER A 338 -0.73 33.05 -12.62
CA SER A 338 -2.11 33.52 -12.74
C SER A 338 -3.08 32.39 -12.40
N TYR A 339 -4.08 32.71 -11.58
CA TYR A 339 -5.11 31.81 -11.12
C TYR A 339 -6.48 32.37 -11.45
N LYS A 340 -7.37 31.51 -11.93
CA LYS A 340 -8.80 31.80 -12.02
C LYS A 340 -9.47 31.21 -10.78
N ILE A 341 -10.13 32.04 -10.00
CA ILE A 341 -10.72 31.63 -8.71
C ILE A 341 -12.23 31.79 -8.77
N ALA A 342 -12.93 30.80 -8.23
CA ALA A 342 -14.36 30.88 -7.96
C ALA A 342 -14.65 30.57 -6.49
N ILE A 343 -15.31 31.49 -5.78
CA ILE A 343 -15.77 31.29 -4.40
C ILE A 343 -17.27 31.05 -4.41
N TYR A 344 -17.68 29.89 -3.93
CA TYR A 344 -19.05 29.44 -3.81
C TYR A 344 -19.53 29.68 -2.40
N SER A 345 -20.74 30.22 -2.23
CA SER A 345 -21.37 30.46 -0.94
C SER A 345 -22.70 29.72 -0.88
N ALA A 346 -22.80 28.67 -0.06
CA ALA A 346 -24.05 27.93 0.09
C ALA A 346 -25.10 28.68 0.91
N ARG A 347 -24.69 29.69 1.68
CA ARG A 347 -25.59 30.50 2.52
C ARG A 347 -25.19 31.96 2.58
N LYS A 348 -26.07 32.81 3.09
CA LYS A 348 -25.73 34.20 3.43
C LYS A 348 -24.98 34.27 4.76
N ASN A 349 -24.11 35.26 4.93
CA ASN A 349 -23.36 35.52 6.17
C ASN A 349 -22.59 34.29 6.67
N ILE A 350 -21.41 34.07 6.09
CA ILE A 350 -20.52 32.98 6.50
C ILE A 350 -19.76 33.39 7.77
N VAL A 351 -19.73 32.50 8.76
CA VAL A 351 -18.88 32.59 9.93
C VAL A 351 -18.11 31.27 10.04
N LEU A 352 -16.79 31.32 9.88
CA LEU A 352 -15.94 30.13 10.01
C LEU A 352 -15.28 30.11 11.39
N GLY A 353 -15.25 28.92 12.01
CA GLY A 353 -14.56 28.71 13.28
C GLY A 353 -13.04 28.77 13.14
N GLU A 354 -12.32 28.88 14.25
CA GLU A 354 -10.84 28.88 14.27
C GLU A 354 -10.23 27.53 13.86
N THR A 355 -11.03 26.46 13.94
CA THR A 355 -10.66 25.08 13.59
C THR A 355 -10.32 24.88 12.11
N ILE A 356 -10.55 25.88 11.24
CA ILE A 356 -10.14 25.82 9.83
C ILE A 356 -8.63 25.92 9.62
N ARG A 357 -7.87 26.29 10.66
CA ARG A 357 -6.40 26.29 10.62
C ARG A 357 -5.90 24.96 11.17
N ILE A 358 -5.19 24.25 10.31
CA ILE A 358 -4.65 22.93 10.61
C ILE A 358 -3.12 22.98 10.53
N LYS A 359 -2.48 22.07 11.26
CA LYS A 359 -1.02 22.01 11.29
C LYS A 359 -0.42 21.14 10.20
N SER A 360 -1.22 20.23 9.65
CA SER A 360 -0.73 19.06 8.94
C SER A 360 -1.81 18.48 8.01
N PHE A 361 -1.44 17.75 6.95
CA PHE A 361 -2.43 17.08 6.09
C PHE A 361 -3.22 16.02 6.86
N SER A 362 -2.58 15.41 7.84
CA SER A 362 -3.22 14.47 8.76
C SER A 362 -4.36 15.08 9.59
N GLN A 363 -4.24 16.33 10.02
CA GLN A 363 -5.34 17.02 10.68
C GLN A 363 -6.47 17.35 9.72
N LEU A 364 -6.19 17.60 8.44
CA LEU A 364 -7.20 17.83 7.41
C LEU A 364 -8.19 16.65 7.32
N ARG A 365 -7.71 15.42 7.53
CA ARG A 365 -8.55 14.20 7.55
C ARG A 365 -9.65 14.29 8.59
N TYR A 366 -9.31 14.50 9.85
CA TYR A 366 -10.27 14.46 10.96
C TYR A 366 -11.01 15.78 11.17
N ASN A 367 -10.63 16.82 10.41
CA ASN A 367 -11.24 18.13 10.53
C ASN A 367 -12.60 18.16 9.84
N LYS A 368 -13.64 18.49 10.62
CA LYS A 368 -15.01 18.63 10.12
C LYS A 368 -15.34 20.03 9.60
N SER A 369 -14.46 21.01 9.80
CA SER A 369 -14.66 22.42 9.46
C SER A 369 -13.98 22.84 8.15
N ILE A 370 -12.96 22.11 7.69
CA ILE A 370 -12.26 22.37 6.43
C ILE A 370 -11.86 21.06 5.77
N LYS A 371 -12.06 20.97 4.44
CA LYS A 371 -11.57 19.89 3.58
C LYS A 371 -10.90 20.47 2.35
N ALA A 372 -9.87 19.82 1.83
CA ALA A 372 -9.20 20.26 0.61
C ALA A 372 -8.83 19.07 -0.27
N GLY A 373 -8.99 19.24 -1.58
CA GLY A 373 -8.76 18.21 -2.57
C GLY A 373 -8.55 18.79 -3.95
N TYR A 374 -8.31 17.94 -4.94
CA TYR A 374 -8.11 18.36 -6.32
C TYR A 374 -8.67 17.35 -7.31
N THR A 375 -9.10 17.85 -8.46
CA THR A 375 -9.40 17.06 -9.66
C THR A 375 -8.24 17.18 -10.64
N LYS A 376 -8.31 16.57 -11.83
CA LYS A 376 -7.34 16.86 -12.90
C LYS A 376 -7.34 18.33 -13.35
N ASN A 377 -8.45 19.05 -13.17
CA ASN A 377 -8.68 20.36 -13.77
C ASN A 377 -8.50 21.53 -12.78
N TYR A 378 -8.77 21.30 -11.49
CA TYR A 378 -8.81 22.36 -10.49
C TYR A 378 -8.68 21.83 -9.07
N GLY A 379 -8.22 22.68 -8.16
CA GLY A 379 -8.23 22.46 -6.72
C GLY A 379 -9.52 22.94 -6.06
N LEU A 380 -9.88 22.36 -4.91
CA LEU A 380 -11.01 22.74 -4.07
C LEU A 380 -10.55 22.88 -2.61
N ILE A 381 -10.97 23.97 -1.95
CA ILE A 381 -10.90 24.13 -0.50
C ILE A 381 -12.31 24.43 -0.01
N SER A 382 -12.87 23.54 0.79
CA SER A 382 -14.25 23.61 1.28
C SER A 382 -14.28 23.83 2.78
N PHE A 383 -15.23 24.64 3.22
CA PHE A 383 -15.42 25.06 4.59
C PHE A 383 -16.83 24.70 5.03
N TYR A 384 -16.97 24.30 6.28
CA TYR A 384 -18.23 23.79 6.85
C TYR A 384 -18.57 24.56 8.13
N ASP A 385 -19.83 24.48 8.56
CA ASP A 385 -20.27 25.02 9.84
C ASP A 385 -20.03 24.01 10.99
N THR A 386 -20.48 24.37 12.20
CA THR A 386 -20.39 23.50 13.39
C THR A 386 -21.25 22.24 13.30
N GLU A 387 -22.23 22.21 12.39
CA GLU A 387 -23.07 21.04 12.11
C GLU A 387 -22.50 20.17 10.97
N GLY A 388 -21.36 20.56 10.39
CA GLY A 388 -20.73 19.86 9.27
C GLY A 388 -21.37 20.12 7.91
N LYS A 389 -22.25 21.13 7.77
CA LYS A 389 -22.85 21.50 6.48
C LYS A 389 -21.96 22.47 5.71
N MET A 390 -21.88 22.32 4.39
CA MET A 390 -21.09 23.20 3.54
C MET A 390 -21.48 24.68 3.73
N ASN A 391 -20.46 25.52 3.94
CA ASN A 391 -20.55 26.97 4.09
C ASN A 391 -20.10 27.65 2.79
N MET A 392 -18.83 27.39 2.43
CA MET A 392 -18.12 28.07 1.36
C MET A 392 -17.14 27.10 0.69
N VAL A 393 -16.94 27.23 -0.62
CA VAL A 393 -15.89 26.49 -1.35
C VAL A 393 -15.06 27.48 -2.17
N ILE A 394 -13.75 27.30 -2.21
CA ILE A 394 -12.83 28.01 -3.09
C ILE A 394 -12.36 27.01 -4.14
N GLN A 395 -12.67 27.26 -5.40
CA GLN A 395 -12.14 26.54 -6.54
C GLN A 395 -10.96 27.30 -7.13
N ILE A 396 -9.86 26.58 -7.35
CA ILE A 396 -8.59 27.13 -7.80
C ILE A 396 -8.25 26.51 -9.15
N ILE A 397 -8.28 27.31 -10.20
CA ILE A 397 -8.01 26.88 -11.56
C ILE A 397 -6.66 27.48 -11.97
N GLY A 398 -5.64 26.63 -12.02
CA GLY A 398 -4.26 26.96 -12.36
C GLY A 398 -3.66 25.95 -13.34
N GLU A 399 -2.35 25.77 -13.30
CA GLU A 399 -1.62 24.86 -14.21
C GLU A 399 -1.50 23.44 -13.64
N SER A 400 -1.46 23.28 -12.32
CA SER A 400 -1.24 21.99 -11.66
C SER A 400 -2.10 21.91 -10.40
N SER A 401 -3.30 21.37 -10.52
CA SER A 401 -4.35 21.39 -9.49
C SER A 401 -3.88 20.95 -8.09
N LYS A 402 -3.08 19.89 -7.98
CA LYS A 402 -2.47 19.40 -6.72
C LYS A 402 -1.50 20.41 -6.10
N LYS A 403 -0.55 20.92 -6.89
CA LYS A 403 0.44 21.90 -6.43
C LYS A 403 -0.23 23.22 -6.08
N ASP A 404 -1.21 23.61 -6.87
CA ASP A 404 -1.94 24.85 -6.72
C ASP A 404 -2.80 24.84 -5.45
N VAL A 405 -3.60 23.80 -5.19
CA VAL A 405 -4.40 23.74 -3.95
C VAL A 405 -3.52 23.77 -2.70
N THR A 406 -2.36 23.11 -2.75
CA THR A 406 -1.39 23.10 -1.64
C THR A 406 -0.77 24.49 -1.43
N GLN A 407 -0.36 25.16 -2.50
CA GLN A 407 0.17 26.52 -2.44
C GLN A 407 -0.87 27.50 -1.88
N TRP A 408 -2.13 27.35 -2.25
CA TRP A 408 -3.22 28.20 -1.78
C TRP A 408 -3.57 27.96 -0.29
N LEU A 409 -3.54 26.72 0.19
CA LEU A 409 -3.69 26.44 1.62
C LEU A 409 -2.61 27.16 2.46
N ASN A 410 -1.35 27.12 2.00
CA ASN A 410 -0.24 27.84 2.62
C ASN A 410 -0.42 29.35 2.55
N TYR A 411 -0.73 29.87 1.36
CA TYR A 411 -0.89 31.29 1.12
C TYR A 411 -2.01 31.90 1.96
N LEU A 412 -3.10 31.15 2.21
CA LEU A 412 -4.21 31.58 3.05
C LEU A 412 -3.95 31.37 4.56
N GLY A 413 -2.84 30.71 4.92
CA GLY A 413 -2.51 30.35 6.31
C GLY A 413 -3.47 29.32 6.91
N LEU A 414 -4.10 28.50 6.06
CA LEU A 414 -5.03 27.45 6.49
C LEU A 414 -4.28 26.19 6.89
N ILE A 415 -3.11 25.96 6.29
CA ILE A 415 -2.13 24.98 6.73
C ILE A 415 -0.79 25.68 6.96
N LEU A 416 0.04 25.10 7.83
CA LEU A 416 1.37 25.63 8.09
C LEU A 416 2.22 25.61 6.81
N PRO A 417 3.22 26.51 6.69
CA PRO A 417 4.16 26.48 5.56
C PRO A 417 4.81 25.11 5.40
N SER A 418 5.13 24.73 4.17
CA SER A 418 5.62 23.38 3.84
C SER A 418 6.70 22.83 4.77
N ARG A 419 7.68 23.63 5.24
CA ARG A 419 8.70 23.13 6.19
C ARG A 419 8.18 22.80 7.59
N GLU A 420 7.25 23.61 8.10
CA GLU A 420 6.63 23.41 9.42
C GLU A 420 5.57 22.31 9.32
N GLN A 421 4.81 22.30 8.23
CA GLN A 421 3.89 21.24 7.88
C GLN A 421 4.62 19.90 7.71
N GLU A 422 5.71 19.84 6.95
CA GLU A 422 6.56 18.66 6.77
C GLU A 422 7.08 18.17 8.11
N LYS A 423 7.38 19.06 9.07
CA LYS A 423 7.81 18.68 10.42
C LYS A 423 6.66 18.11 11.27
N GLU A 424 5.45 18.65 11.15
CA GLU A 424 4.26 18.18 11.88
C GLU A 424 3.71 16.88 11.26
N ASP A 425 3.69 16.79 9.94
CA ASP A 425 3.41 15.55 9.21
C ASP A 425 4.57 14.57 9.35
N LYS A 426 5.81 14.99 9.65
CA LYS A 426 6.92 14.08 9.95
C LYS A 426 6.67 13.26 11.21
N ASP A 427 6.07 13.80 12.26
CA ASP A 427 5.75 12.99 13.46
C ASP A 427 4.69 11.92 13.15
N ILE A 428 3.81 12.18 12.18
CA ILE A 428 2.77 11.24 11.75
C ILE A 428 3.26 10.32 10.65
N ILE A 429 4.15 10.76 9.77
CA ILE A 429 4.90 9.92 8.85
C ILE A 429 5.85 9.05 9.67
N ASP A 430 6.47 9.54 10.73
CA ASP A 430 7.31 8.79 11.67
C ASP A 430 6.46 7.87 12.57
N LYS A 431 5.18 8.18 12.82
CA LYS A 431 4.21 7.27 13.49
C LYS A 431 3.57 6.26 12.55
N ILE A 432 3.25 6.64 11.32
CA ILE A 432 2.81 5.75 10.24
C ILE A 432 3.97 4.87 9.86
N LEU A 433 5.17 5.44 9.77
CA LEU A 433 6.42 4.72 9.69
C LEU A 433 6.61 3.92 10.98
N GLU A 434 6.45 4.36 12.23
CA GLU A 434 6.53 3.47 13.42
C GLU A 434 5.49 2.33 13.39
N VAL A 435 4.32 2.56 12.79
CA VAL A 435 3.27 1.55 12.56
C VAL A 435 3.61 0.64 11.36
N ILE A 436 4.45 1.10 10.43
CA ILE A 436 4.98 0.39 9.25
C ILE A 436 6.43 -0.15 9.47
N LEU A 437 7.12 0.30 10.52
CA LEU A 437 8.57 0.22 10.83
C LEU A 437 8.83 -0.31 12.24
N HIS A 438 7.85 -0.81 12.98
CA HIS A 438 8.14 -1.85 13.95
C HIS A 438 8.16 -3.18 13.19
N ASP A 439 9.16 -3.44 12.32
CA ASP A 439 10.56 -3.56 12.76
C ASP A 439 11.61 -2.75 11.94
N ILE A 440 12.38 -1.92 12.66
CA ILE A 440 13.34 -0.92 12.16
C ILE A 440 14.80 -1.40 12.20
N ASN A 441 15.08 -2.65 12.54
CA ASN A 441 16.43 -3.06 12.94
C ASN A 441 17.51 -3.15 11.84
N LYS A 442 17.32 -2.63 10.61
CA LYS A 442 18.43 -2.55 9.63
C LYS A 442 18.64 -1.20 8.94
N LEU A 443 18.33 -0.08 9.60
CA LEU A 443 18.99 1.21 9.29
C LEU A 443 20.52 1.17 9.55
N ASN A 444 21.03 0.17 10.27
CA ASN A 444 22.46 -0.11 10.45
C ASN A 444 23.10 -1.00 9.36
N GLU A 445 22.42 -1.25 8.24
CA GLU A 445 23.12 -1.59 7.00
C GLU A 445 23.46 -0.34 6.16
N ILE A 446 23.31 0.87 6.70
CA ILE A 446 23.85 2.11 6.07
C ILE A 446 25.40 2.16 6.16
N TRP A 447 26.06 1.31 6.95
CA TRP A 447 27.54 1.29 7.07
C TRP A 447 28.21 -0.07 6.84
N GLY A 448 27.53 -1.00 6.16
CA GLY A 448 28.15 -2.19 5.55
C GLY A 448 28.13 -3.47 6.38
N GLU A 449 27.57 -4.52 5.74
CA GLU A 449 27.72 -5.97 5.99
C GLU A 449 26.62 -6.73 6.79
N LYS A 450 25.68 -7.32 6.02
CA LYS A 450 25.25 -8.74 5.91
C LYS A 450 23.99 -9.27 6.66
N LYS A 451 23.01 -9.68 5.82
CA LYS A 451 22.20 -10.94 5.71
C LYS A 451 21.25 -11.45 6.84
N GLU A 452 20.23 -12.22 6.40
CA GLU A 452 19.27 -13.13 7.11
C GLU A 452 18.01 -12.51 7.78
N ASP A 453 16.79 -13.11 7.79
CA ASP A 453 16.23 -14.36 7.21
C ASP A 453 14.66 -14.42 7.18
N GLN A 454 14.06 -15.35 6.43
CA GLN A 454 12.61 -15.55 6.17
C GLN A 454 11.76 -16.05 7.37
N GLU A 455 12.36 -16.31 8.54
CA GLU A 455 11.69 -16.96 9.68
C GLU A 455 10.69 -16.04 10.42
N GLU A 456 10.93 -14.72 10.48
CA GLU A 456 10.10 -13.79 11.27
C GLU A 456 8.71 -13.52 10.66
N SER A 457 8.54 -13.72 9.35
CA SER A 457 7.26 -13.49 8.66
C SER A 457 6.18 -14.53 8.98
N ALA A 458 6.54 -15.80 9.23
CA ALA A 458 5.56 -16.86 9.53
C ALA A 458 5.04 -16.75 10.98
N ILE A 459 5.90 -16.29 11.89
CA ILE A 459 5.56 -16.05 13.29
C ILE A 459 4.49 -14.96 13.43
N GLU A 460 4.64 -13.86 12.70
CA GLU A 460 3.71 -12.72 12.77
C GLU A 460 2.33 -13.08 12.21
N ILE A 461 2.29 -13.84 11.12
CA ILE A 461 1.04 -14.38 10.55
C ILE A 461 0.37 -15.33 11.55
N ALA A 462 1.13 -16.26 12.13
CA ALA A 462 0.60 -17.21 13.12
C ALA A 462 0.04 -16.48 14.35
N LEU A 463 0.75 -15.49 14.89
CA LEU A 463 0.26 -14.68 16.03
C LEU A 463 -1.06 -13.96 15.71
N THR A 464 -1.18 -13.41 14.50
CA THR A 464 -2.40 -12.73 14.04
C THR A 464 -3.57 -13.71 13.95
N GLU A 465 -3.34 -14.89 13.39
CA GLU A 465 -4.37 -15.94 13.33
C GLU A 465 -4.77 -16.42 14.73
N MET A 466 -3.83 -16.52 15.67
CA MET A 466 -4.15 -16.91 17.05
C MET A 466 -5.06 -15.88 17.78
N GLU A 467 -5.19 -14.65 17.28
CA GLU A 467 -6.13 -13.67 17.83
C GLU A 467 -7.60 -14.07 17.61
N GLU A 468 -7.89 -14.96 16.66
CA GLU A 468 -9.24 -15.47 16.40
C GLU A 468 -9.83 -16.21 17.61
N PHE A 469 -8.97 -16.73 18.47
CA PHE A 469 -9.37 -17.46 19.68
C PHE A 469 -9.60 -16.54 20.88
N LEU A 470 -9.30 -15.24 20.79
CA LEU A 470 -9.49 -14.31 21.91
C LEU A 470 -10.96 -14.29 22.36
N GLY A 471 -11.16 -14.46 23.66
CA GLY A 471 -12.49 -14.56 24.29
C GLY A 471 -13.03 -15.98 24.40
N ASN A 472 -12.47 -16.97 23.71
CA ASN A 472 -12.92 -18.36 23.81
C ASN A 472 -12.63 -18.94 25.19
N SER A 473 -13.49 -19.87 25.61
CA SER A 473 -13.44 -20.50 26.93
C SER A 473 -12.15 -21.30 27.14
N TYR A 474 -11.57 -21.22 28.34
CA TYR A 474 -10.48 -22.09 28.76
C TYR A 474 -11.01 -23.42 29.31
N ALA A 475 -10.52 -24.55 28.81
CA ALA A 475 -10.85 -25.88 29.31
C ALA A 475 -9.65 -26.56 29.98
N TYR A 476 -9.58 -26.55 31.31
CA TYR A 476 -8.45 -27.16 32.05
C TYR A 476 -8.25 -28.63 31.69
N GLY A 477 -7.05 -29.00 31.22
CA GLY A 477 -6.71 -30.38 30.86
C GLY A 477 -7.32 -30.88 29.55
N GLY A 478 -7.95 -30.00 28.78
CA GLY A 478 -8.56 -30.27 27.47
C GLY A 478 -9.63 -31.36 27.44
N GLY A 479 -9.91 -31.92 26.25
CA GLY A 479 -10.85 -33.04 26.04
C GLY A 479 -10.39 -34.09 25.03
N ASP A 480 -11.31 -34.85 24.42
CA ASP A 480 -10.98 -35.95 23.49
C ASP A 480 -10.69 -35.45 22.06
N SER A 481 -11.01 -34.20 21.76
CA SER A 481 -10.95 -33.60 20.41
C SER A 481 -9.94 -32.45 20.32
N ARG A 482 -8.94 -32.44 21.21
CA ARG A 482 -8.00 -31.33 21.44
C ARG A 482 -7.35 -30.78 20.18
N THR A 483 -6.89 -31.66 19.29
CA THR A 483 -6.22 -31.27 18.04
C THR A 483 -7.16 -31.07 16.85
N SER A 484 -8.48 -31.20 17.07
CA SER A 484 -9.48 -30.96 16.03
C SER A 484 -9.60 -29.46 15.75
N LEU A 485 -9.60 -29.07 14.48
CA LEU A 485 -9.77 -27.68 14.06
C LEU A 485 -11.26 -27.26 13.98
N ASP A 486 -12.17 -28.08 14.49
CA ASP A 486 -13.60 -27.77 14.60
C ASP A 486 -13.95 -27.01 15.89
N GLU A 487 -15.23 -26.64 16.03
CA GLU A 487 -15.77 -25.97 17.22
C GLU A 487 -15.50 -26.78 18.50
N LYS A 488 -15.56 -28.11 18.43
CA LYS A 488 -15.38 -28.97 19.59
C LYS A 488 -13.93 -28.95 20.10
N GLY A 489 -12.95 -29.01 19.20
CA GLY A 489 -11.55 -28.86 19.59
C GLY A 489 -11.21 -27.46 20.09
N THR A 490 -11.90 -26.44 19.59
CA THR A 490 -11.78 -25.05 20.05
C THR A 490 -12.35 -24.86 21.46
N ASP A 491 -13.49 -25.48 21.77
CA ASP A 491 -14.14 -25.45 23.10
C ASP A 491 -13.33 -26.18 24.18
N GLU A 492 -12.50 -27.15 23.78
CA GLU A 492 -11.65 -27.95 24.65
C GLU A 492 -10.22 -27.40 24.78
N MET A 493 -9.97 -26.15 24.36
CA MET A 493 -8.61 -25.58 24.29
C MET A 493 -8.06 -25.19 25.67
N ASP A 494 -6.85 -25.69 25.97
CA ASP A 494 -6.06 -25.33 27.16
C ASP A 494 -4.75 -24.61 26.77
N CYS A 495 -3.93 -24.24 27.77
CA CYS A 495 -2.72 -23.47 27.53
C CYS A 495 -1.72 -24.14 26.58
N SER A 496 -1.56 -25.46 26.69
CA SER A 496 -0.68 -26.25 25.83
C SER A 496 -1.26 -26.45 24.43
N GLU A 497 -2.58 -26.65 24.33
CA GLU A 497 -3.26 -26.79 23.04
C GLU A 497 -3.23 -25.48 22.23
N PHE A 498 -3.44 -24.35 22.90
CA PHE A 498 -3.29 -23.04 22.28
C PHE A 498 -1.89 -22.86 21.67
N VAL A 499 -0.84 -23.23 22.41
CA VAL A 499 0.53 -23.20 21.91
C VAL A 499 0.75 -24.22 20.79
N ALA A 500 0.17 -25.42 20.86
CA ALA A 500 0.30 -26.42 19.80
C ALA A 500 -0.27 -25.92 18.46
N ARG A 501 -1.41 -25.23 18.49
CA ARG A 501 -2.02 -24.57 17.31
C ARG A 501 -1.18 -23.42 16.79
N PHE A 502 -0.61 -22.62 17.69
CA PHE A 502 0.35 -21.60 17.30
C PHE A 502 1.55 -22.22 16.56
N LEU A 503 2.14 -23.30 17.09
CA LEU A 503 3.28 -23.99 16.47
C LEU A 503 2.91 -24.64 15.15
N GLN A 504 1.70 -25.19 15.02
CA GLN A 504 1.19 -25.72 13.76
C GLN A 504 1.20 -24.64 12.66
N LYS A 505 0.70 -23.45 12.97
CA LYS A 505 0.68 -22.31 12.04
C LYS A 505 2.09 -21.74 11.80
N ALA A 506 2.83 -21.47 12.89
CA ALA A 506 4.14 -20.84 12.86
C ALA A 506 5.19 -21.70 12.14
N CYS A 507 5.18 -23.00 12.36
CA CYS A 507 6.14 -23.93 11.80
C CYS A 507 5.66 -24.60 10.50
N GLY A 508 4.45 -24.27 10.02
CA GLY A 508 3.88 -24.86 8.80
C GLY A 508 3.62 -26.37 8.91
N LEU A 509 3.21 -26.86 10.08
CA LEU A 509 2.96 -28.28 10.30
C LEU A 509 1.61 -28.70 9.69
N GLU A 510 1.57 -29.89 9.09
CA GLU A 510 0.34 -30.42 8.46
C GLU A 510 -0.77 -30.68 9.49
N GLU A 511 -0.40 -31.05 10.72
CA GLU A 511 -1.33 -31.33 11.81
C GLU A 511 -0.88 -30.63 13.10
N VAL A 512 -1.83 -30.39 14.02
CA VAL A 512 -1.50 -29.85 15.35
C VAL A 512 -0.66 -30.89 16.11
N PRO A 513 0.52 -30.52 16.65
CA PRO A 513 1.36 -31.44 17.41
C PRO A 513 0.58 -32.14 18.51
N SER A 514 0.58 -33.48 18.48
CA SER A 514 -0.14 -34.32 19.44
C SER A 514 0.64 -35.58 19.78
N PRO A 515 0.74 -35.98 21.06
CA PRO A 515 0.34 -35.22 22.25
C PRO A 515 1.24 -33.99 22.47
N PHE A 516 0.71 -32.89 23.00
CA PHE A 516 1.48 -31.69 23.35
C PHE A 516 1.01 -31.11 24.69
N TYR A 517 1.86 -31.21 25.72
CA TYR A 517 1.59 -30.74 27.08
C TYR A 517 2.82 -30.06 27.67
N THR A 518 2.64 -29.19 28.67
CA THR A 518 3.75 -28.49 29.34
C THR A 518 4.80 -29.44 29.94
N SER A 519 4.40 -30.61 30.42
CA SER A 519 5.32 -31.65 30.89
C SER A 519 6.13 -32.29 29.77
N LEU A 520 5.57 -32.38 28.56
CA LEU A 520 6.24 -32.93 27.39
C LEU A 520 7.20 -31.92 26.79
N MET A 521 6.85 -30.63 26.77
CA MET A 521 7.78 -29.54 26.44
C MET A 521 8.99 -29.52 27.41
N LEU A 522 8.77 -29.85 28.69
CA LEU A 522 9.87 -29.98 29.65
C LEU A 522 10.76 -31.19 29.36
N SER A 523 10.18 -32.33 28.99
CA SER A 523 10.94 -33.51 28.56
C SER A 523 11.72 -33.25 27.27
N SER A 524 11.13 -32.52 26.32
CA SER A 524 11.76 -32.19 25.04
C SER A 524 13.01 -31.32 25.20
N MET A 525 13.10 -30.53 26.28
CA MET A 525 14.36 -29.82 26.62
C MET A 525 15.53 -30.77 26.87
N GLN A 526 15.26 -32.02 27.28
CA GLN A 526 16.29 -32.98 27.66
C GLN A 526 16.67 -33.92 26.51
N ASP A 527 15.71 -34.33 25.70
CA ASP A 527 15.92 -35.31 24.63
C ASP A 527 15.85 -34.72 23.21
N GLY A 528 15.50 -33.44 23.06
CA GLY A 528 15.42 -32.74 21.78
C GLY A 528 14.24 -33.16 20.90
N SER A 529 13.23 -33.84 21.46
CA SER A 529 12.13 -34.42 20.67
C SER A 529 11.34 -33.41 19.82
N PHE A 530 11.42 -32.12 20.15
CA PHE A 530 10.74 -31.03 19.45
C PHE A 530 11.67 -30.09 18.68
N ASP A 531 12.99 -30.35 18.65
CA ASP A 531 13.98 -29.42 18.08
C ASP A 531 13.75 -29.08 16.60
N SER A 532 12.99 -29.91 15.89
CA SER A 532 12.60 -29.66 14.50
C SER A 532 11.58 -28.52 14.34
N PHE A 533 10.84 -28.16 15.39
CA PHE A 533 9.81 -27.11 15.34
C PHE A 533 9.75 -26.21 16.60
N LEU A 534 10.37 -26.57 17.71
CA LEU A 534 10.40 -25.80 18.95
C LEU A 534 11.68 -26.07 19.74
N GLN A 535 12.54 -25.05 19.88
CA GLN A 535 13.84 -25.16 20.55
C GLN A 535 13.89 -24.33 21.82
N HIS A 536 14.57 -24.82 22.86
CA HIS A 536 14.81 -24.01 24.07
C HIS A 536 15.75 -22.83 23.76
N VAL A 537 15.33 -21.62 24.14
CA VAL A 537 16.16 -20.43 23.95
C VAL A 537 17.24 -20.42 25.02
N LYS A 538 18.49 -20.57 24.59
CA LYS A 538 19.63 -20.67 25.49
C LYS A 538 19.72 -19.47 26.45
N ASN A 539 19.88 -19.75 27.74
CA ASN A 539 19.95 -18.77 28.84
C ASN A 539 18.64 -18.05 29.17
N SER A 540 17.52 -18.40 28.55
CA SER A 540 16.22 -17.76 28.80
C SER A 540 15.68 -17.97 30.22
N GLU A 541 16.26 -18.90 30.97
CA GLU A 541 15.97 -19.13 32.39
C GLU A 541 16.53 -18.05 33.34
N LYS A 542 17.41 -17.16 32.85
CA LYS A 542 18.13 -16.18 33.67
C LYS A 542 17.42 -14.83 33.77
N GLU A 543 17.65 -14.12 34.89
CA GLU A 543 17.04 -12.82 35.18
C GLU A 543 17.42 -11.71 34.20
N ASP A 544 18.59 -11.80 33.59
CA ASP A 544 19.14 -10.78 32.70
C ASP A 544 18.83 -11.05 31.23
N PHE A 545 18.13 -12.15 30.92
CA PHE A 545 17.73 -12.49 29.56
C PHE A 545 16.74 -11.46 28.99
N LYS A 546 17.07 -10.88 27.84
CA LYS A 546 16.27 -9.84 27.15
C LYS A 546 16.10 -10.06 25.64
N ASP A 547 16.58 -11.18 25.09
CA ASP A 547 16.36 -11.57 23.68
C ASP A 547 15.03 -12.32 23.51
N ILE A 548 13.96 -11.73 24.09
CA ILE A 548 12.60 -12.23 23.99
C ILE A 548 12.01 -11.68 22.69
N ARG A 549 11.48 -12.55 21.84
CA ARG A 549 10.94 -12.21 20.52
C ARG A 549 9.45 -12.56 20.45
N PRO A 550 8.68 -11.88 19.59
CA PRO A 550 7.35 -12.37 19.19
C PRO A 550 7.45 -13.84 18.75
N GLY A 551 6.47 -14.65 19.15
CA GLY A 551 6.42 -16.08 18.89
C GLY A 551 7.22 -16.95 19.86
N ASP A 552 8.04 -16.37 20.73
CA ASP A 552 8.65 -17.14 21.81
C ASP A 552 7.55 -17.69 22.74
N VAL A 553 7.66 -18.95 23.12
CA VAL A 553 6.74 -19.64 24.02
C VAL A 553 7.36 -19.65 25.41
N PHE A 554 6.73 -18.99 26.38
CA PHE A 554 7.21 -19.04 27.76
C PHE A 554 6.74 -20.33 28.44
N LEU A 555 7.57 -20.89 29.33
CA LEU A 555 7.18 -22.07 30.11
C LEU A 555 7.52 -21.88 31.58
N TRP A 556 6.55 -22.20 32.43
CA TRP A 556 6.83 -22.59 33.81
C TRP A 556 6.14 -23.90 34.15
N SER A 557 6.82 -24.72 34.95
CA SER A 557 6.30 -26.00 35.45
C SER A 557 6.89 -26.30 36.82
N ARG A 558 6.00 -26.63 37.79
CA ARG A 558 6.35 -27.09 39.14
C ARG A 558 6.30 -28.61 39.25
N SER A 559 5.47 -29.26 38.44
CA SER A 559 5.37 -30.72 38.34
C SER A 559 4.80 -31.14 36.98
N SER A 560 4.72 -32.45 36.72
CA SER A 560 4.19 -33.00 35.46
C SER A 560 2.71 -32.68 35.19
N SER A 561 1.95 -32.27 36.21
CA SER A 561 0.53 -31.88 36.08
C SER A 561 0.28 -30.42 36.42
N ASP A 562 1.33 -29.63 36.61
CA ASP A 562 1.26 -28.25 37.08
C ASP A 562 2.29 -27.39 36.35
N GLY A 563 1.83 -26.83 35.24
CA GLY A 563 2.58 -25.93 34.39
C GLY A 563 1.65 -25.09 33.55
N HIS A 564 2.17 -23.99 33.03
CA HIS A 564 1.46 -23.07 32.15
C HIS A 564 2.41 -22.54 31.09
N THR A 565 1.82 -22.14 29.97
CA THR A 565 2.54 -21.67 28.80
C THR A 565 1.66 -20.70 28.02
N GLY A 566 2.29 -19.91 27.18
CA GLY A 566 1.64 -18.99 26.26
C GLY A 566 2.66 -18.42 25.29
N VAL A 567 2.16 -17.69 24.29
CA VAL A 567 2.98 -17.18 23.19
C VAL A 567 3.21 -15.69 23.38
N VAL A 568 4.46 -15.26 23.29
CA VAL A 568 4.83 -13.84 23.36
C VAL A 568 4.35 -13.13 22.11
N VAL A 569 3.62 -12.03 22.30
CA VAL A 569 3.24 -11.08 21.25
C VAL A 569 4.29 -9.98 21.13
N SER A 570 4.73 -9.46 22.26
CA SER A 570 5.72 -8.38 22.29
C SER A 570 6.48 -8.32 23.61
N TYR A 571 7.67 -7.75 23.57
CA TYR A 571 8.46 -7.42 24.76
C TYR A 571 8.88 -5.94 24.70
N ASP A 572 8.33 -5.14 25.60
CA ASP A 572 8.69 -3.74 25.80
C ASP A 572 9.91 -3.66 26.74
N LYS A 573 11.06 -3.30 26.16
CA LYS A 573 12.34 -3.17 26.86
C LYS A 573 12.39 -1.96 27.80
N GLU A 574 11.58 -0.92 27.56
CA GLU A 574 11.56 0.29 28.38
C GLU A 574 10.77 0.05 29.66
N THR A 575 9.61 -0.60 29.55
CA THR A 575 8.75 -0.91 30.71
C THR A 575 9.05 -2.26 31.35
N ASP A 576 9.93 -3.07 30.75
CA ASP A 576 10.26 -4.46 31.11
C ASP A 576 9.01 -5.38 31.17
N LYS A 577 8.06 -5.12 30.26
CA LYS A 577 6.78 -5.84 30.17
C LYS A 577 6.73 -6.76 28.95
N VAL A 578 6.23 -7.96 29.15
CA VAL A 578 6.00 -8.96 28.11
C VAL A 578 4.50 -9.10 27.92
N THR A 579 4.03 -8.89 26.69
CA THR A 579 2.65 -9.16 26.28
C THR A 579 2.58 -10.56 25.71
N VAL A 580 1.62 -11.36 26.15
CA VAL A 580 1.41 -12.74 25.69
C VAL A 580 -0.03 -12.97 25.28
N ILE A 581 -0.29 -13.93 24.41
CA ILE A 581 -1.60 -14.57 24.28
C ILE A 581 -1.52 -15.94 24.96
N GLU A 582 -2.50 -16.23 25.80
CA GLU A 582 -2.55 -17.45 26.58
C GLU A 582 -4.00 -17.89 26.81
N ALA A 583 -4.21 -19.20 26.90
CA ALA A 583 -5.44 -19.78 27.44
C ALA A 583 -5.28 -19.93 28.95
N ILE A 584 -6.00 -19.13 29.75
CA ILE A 584 -5.79 -19.06 31.20
C ILE A 584 -7.09 -19.26 31.99
N GLY A 585 -7.00 -20.07 33.04
CA GLY A 585 -8.15 -20.39 33.90
C GLY A 585 -8.65 -19.21 34.75
N ILE A 586 -9.79 -19.43 35.41
CA ILE A 586 -10.47 -18.40 36.22
C ILE A 586 -9.62 -17.87 37.39
N SER A 587 -8.62 -18.64 37.84
CA SER A 587 -7.66 -18.20 38.86
C SER A 587 -6.78 -17.04 38.40
N GLY A 588 -6.65 -16.83 37.08
CA GLY A 588 -5.81 -15.81 36.49
C GLY A 588 -4.32 -16.02 36.74
N ALA A 589 -3.55 -15.00 36.40
CA ALA A 589 -2.10 -14.98 36.51
C ALA A 589 -1.63 -14.45 37.87
N ALA A 590 -0.40 -14.76 38.23
CA ALA A 590 0.22 -14.22 39.45
C ALA A 590 0.36 -12.68 39.44
N GLU A 591 0.29 -12.06 38.26
CA GLU A 591 0.35 -10.60 38.04
C GLU A 591 -0.93 -10.07 37.36
N GLU A 592 -2.08 -10.66 37.67
CA GLU A 592 -3.37 -10.38 37.03
C GLU A 592 -3.72 -8.89 36.90
N SER A 593 -3.35 -8.07 37.89
CA SER A 593 -3.66 -6.65 37.90
C SER A 593 -3.09 -5.89 36.69
N LEU A 594 -2.01 -6.37 36.08
CA LEU A 594 -1.41 -5.75 34.90
C LEU A 594 -2.28 -5.94 33.64
N SER A 595 -3.12 -6.98 33.62
CA SER A 595 -3.93 -7.34 32.46
C SER A 595 -5.38 -6.82 32.53
N LYS A 596 -5.85 -6.35 33.70
CA LYS A 596 -7.27 -5.99 33.92
C LYS A 596 -7.77 -4.85 33.06
N ASP A 597 -6.89 -3.92 32.70
CA ASP A 597 -7.24 -2.72 31.94
C ASP A 597 -7.02 -2.90 30.42
N ILE A 598 -6.66 -4.12 29.98
CA ILE A 598 -6.51 -4.45 28.56
C ILE A 598 -7.91 -4.65 27.94
N GLU A 599 -8.11 -4.06 26.76
CA GLU A 599 -9.32 -4.29 25.96
C GLU A 599 -9.49 -5.78 25.65
N GLY A 600 -10.69 -6.32 25.89
CA GLY A 600 -10.96 -7.76 25.72
C GLY A 600 -10.55 -8.65 26.90
N TYR A 601 -10.22 -8.07 28.06
CA TYR A 601 -9.97 -8.84 29.29
C TYR A 601 -11.19 -9.70 29.68
N CYS A 602 -10.96 -11.00 29.86
CA CYS A 602 -11.91 -11.97 30.41
C CYS A 602 -11.19 -12.92 31.39
N GLN A 603 -11.92 -13.66 32.21
CA GLN A 603 -11.37 -14.71 33.09
C GLN A 603 -11.79 -16.09 32.57
N GLY A 604 -10.93 -17.10 32.70
CA GLY A 604 -11.25 -18.44 32.22
C GLY A 604 -11.38 -18.51 30.70
N CYS A 605 -10.51 -17.79 29.99
CA CYS A 605 -10.58 -17.62 28.54
C CYS A 605 -9.18 -17.52 27.93
N ILE A 606 -9.15 -17.53 26.60
CA ILE A 606 -7.99 -17.12 25.81
C ILE A 606 -7.97 -15.59 25.72
N ARG A 607 -6.86 -14.97 26.10
CA ARG A 607 -6.76 -13.51 26.16
C ARG A 607 -5.34 -13.03 25.99
N LYS A 608 -5.19 -11.71 25.77
CA LYS A 608 -3.92 -11.01 25.95
C LYS A 608 -3.68 -10.74 27.44
N SER A 609 -2.46 -11.03 27.88
CA SER A 609 -1.97 -10.76 29.24
C SER A 609 -0.67 -9.98 29.19
N ILE A 610 -0.46 -9.09 30.17
CA ILE A 610 0.78 -8.33 30.34
C ILE A 610 1.46 -8.79 31.62
N TYR A 611 2.73 -9.18 31.52
CA TYR A 611 3.55 -9.60 32.65
C TYR A 611 4.80 -8.75 32.76
N THR A 612 5.31 -8.58 33.98
CA THR A 612 6.67 -8.06 34.15
C THR A 612 7.64 -9.20 33.87
N ARG A 613 8.66 -8.97 33.04
CA ARG A 613 9.64 -10.02 32.68
C ARG A 613 10.30 -10.65 33.92
N THR A 614 10.67 -9.81 34.88
CA THR A 614 11.21 -10.21 36.20
C THR A 614 10.13 -10.43 37.27
N GLY A 615 8.87 -10.57 36.82
CA GLY A 615 7.68 -10.64 37.64
C GLY A 615 7.28 -12.06 38.03
N LYS A 616 6.22 -12.17 38.84
CA LYS A 616 5.76 -13.45 39.40
C LYS A 616 5.08 -14.36 38.37
N ALA A 617 4.66 -13.84 37.23
CA ALA A 617 4.09 -14.65 36.15
C ALA A 617 5.16 -15.28 35.24
N LEU A 618 6.38 -14.73 35.24
CA LEU A 618 7.51 -15.16 34.40
C LEU A 618 8.72 -15.56 35.27
N TYR A 619 9.84 -14.81 35.22
CA TYR A 619 11.10 -15.22 35.85
C TYR A 619 10.99 -15.54 37.35
N LYS A 620 10.23 -14.76 38.14
CA LYS A 620 10.05 -15.03 39.59
C LYS A 620 9.02 -16.13 39.88
N HIS A 621 8.42 -16.73 38.85
CA HIS A 621 7.56 -17.89 39.06
C HIS A 621 8.41 -19.07 39.55
N ALA A 622 7.96 -19.77 40.59
CA ALA A 622 8.74 -20.84 41.22
C ALA A 622 9.07 -22.02 40.28
N GLY A 623 8.36 -22.13 39.15
CA GLY A 623 8.56 -23.15 38.12
C GLY A 623 9.21 -22.65 36.83
N TRP A 624 9.76 -21.43 36.75
CA TRP A 624 10.28 -20.84 35.51
C TRP A 624 11.28 -21.76 34.79
N LYS A 625 11.08 -21.98 33.49
CA LYS A 625 11.95 -22.79 32.62
C LYS A 625 12.58 -22.00 31.49
N GLY A 626 12.10 -20.78 31.23
CA GLY A 626 12.58 -19.92 30.16
C GLY A 626 11.61 -19.84 28.99
N TYR A 627 12.15 -19.42 27.86
CA TYR A 627 11.48 -19.26 26.58
C TYR A 627 11.91 -20.36 25.61
N PHE A 628 11.01 -20.73 24.72
CA PHE A 628 11.24 -21.64 23.60
C PHE A 628 10.91 -20.91 22.31
N ARG A 629 11.64 -21.18 21.23
CA ARG A 629 11.49 -20.52 19.95
C ARG A 629 11.01 -21.51 18.91
N ALA A 630 9.92 -21.15 18.24
CA ALA A 630 9.41 -21.88 17.10
C ALA A 630 10.46 -21.89 15.98
N VAL A 631 10.65 -23.04 15.33
CA VAL A 631 11.56 -23.20 14.18
C VAL A 631 10.69 -23.25 12.93
N THR A 632 10.75 -22.22 12.10
CA THR A 632 9.94 -22.13 10.89
C THR A 632 10.65 -22.85 9.74
N THR A 633 9.97 -23.74 9.03
CA THR A 633 10.59 -24.47 7.90
C THR A 633 10.90 -23.52 6.74
N LYS A 634 12.11 -23.65 6.17
CA LYS A 634 12.65 -22.88 5.03
C LYS A 634 11.83 -22.96 3.75
#